data_AF-A0A3P7JQ85-F1
#
_entry.id   AF-A0A3P7JQ85-F1
#
_cell.length_a   1.000
_cell.length_b   1.000
_cell.length_c   1.000
_cell.angle_alpha   90.00
_cell.angle_beta   90.00
_cell.angle_gamma   90.00
#
_symmetry.space_group_name_H-M   'P 1'
#
loop_
_entity.id
_entity.type
_entity.pdbx_description
1 polymer ?
#
loop_
_entity_poly.entity_id
_entity_poly.type
_entity_poly.pdbx_seq_one_letter_code
_entity_poly.pdbx_strand_id
1 'polypeptide(L)'
;MSCSFDNRNIYCLLASLQFFWSHAILWFSGTRYQVLNNRSCSGIPKQDPSFVTGEDRSPSKDNMTTVAGQTKGIVLNKDDFSSSEKFGGGQNYRWHKLENYKKDFFPERHPRKKRAHHQQMGSSPTNRLQGSIRINQRRFEEAFINNPDGSDFTDIAILGMKDRNRALHGDIVKSDKDGDKMSLLGDKSMQLDGNLEIVNDLGNYFETSSRKQSSYRTLSELPLEEWNILDSYLQKTAEVVGILERKHSRLTMGRLELSSASQRYWIKFSPTDSRIPRLMIAASKLPREFLNRPQDFSQILFIAKILEWTDDSVMAVGEIQKQLGPAGDISVRLKYQTVETEGLLATSDVDVREFPEEVISCLPSVSSETGWKMDGDEITRRRDLRDQIIFTIDPKTARDLDDALSIRPCRNIDGSGTHGWEVGVHIADVSYFVLENTPLDEWALNRATSVYLVDKVIPMLPRLLCEDLCSLNSGVDRLTFSVMWKMDDKGNVLDEWFGRTVIRSRVKLAYEHAQDFIENPETDFLDAEFPEISDGVTVAQIKEKVGTDALSDWRLASIFILKVLQLHDIARVLRRNRRQNGSLRLDQPKLNFVLDDETKLPIGVSVYEVISYILSLVSFLLNVSKESNHLVEEFMLLANLAVARKIERHYPETALLRSHPPPKEKVLRDAIRWCNLIGFPISGTSSLELCNALAPFHQKTQLCRSINQVLSLILMKAMEVALYFCAGTVQSQASYHHYALNVPLYVTDHFSYTHFTSPIRRYPDIVVHRLLAAALNYCEPSEISTTELEIIAKHCNDKRLIAKRVWESSGEIYFCVMVQRVGPIEARGVVVNVLDAAFDVLILKYGVIKRVYVKALQMSRDPIFEEASLKLTLFWQTDKGVMEQLIQLSTLVDVVLTGLREPMKYEAIIRPKSSQESPTLFQLWCEEQKSSNSECDNNVDLI
;
A
#
# COMPACT_ATOMS: atom_id res chain seq x y z
N MET A 1 56.82 -29.38 19.44
CA MET A 1 57.96 -28.76 20.14
C MET A 1 57.47 -27.47 20.78
N SER A 2 57.78 -27.31 22.05
CA SER A 2 57.35 -26.26 22.98
C SER A 2 57.92 -24.87 22.70
N CYS A 3 57.11 -23.81 22.90
CA CYS A 3 57.44 -22.49 23.50
C CYS A 3 56.17 -21.63 23.52
N SER A 4 55.53 -21.46 24.69
CA SER A 4 55.58 -20.28 25.57
C SER A 4 54.94 -19.01 24.98
N PHE A 5 53.67 -18.73 25.35
CA PHE A 5 53.05 -17.42 25.15
C PHE A 5 53.06 -16.63 26.47
N ASP A 6 53.55 -15.40 26.34
CA ASP A 6 53.92 -14.48 27.42
C ASP A 6 52.69 -13.70 27.93
N ASN A 7 52.56 -13.60 29.26
CA ASN A 7 51.31 -13.29 29.95
C ASN A 7 51.20 -11.78 30.34
N ARG A 8 51.52 -10.87 29.42
CA ARG A 8 51.60 -9.41 29.73
C ARG A 8 50.56 -8.50 29.05
N ASN A 9 49.70 -9.00 28.17
CA ASN A 9 48.66 -8.17 27.51
C ASN A 9 47.24 -8.28 28.12
N ILE A 10 47.04 -9.11 29.14
CA ILE A 10 45.71 -9.28 29.78
C ILE A 10 45.44 -8.21 30.85
N TYR A 11 46.46 -7.59 31.44
CA TYR A 11 46.29 -6.59 32.50
C TYR A 11 45.91 -5.18 32.00
N CYS A 12 46.21 -4.82 30.74
CA CYS A 12 45.79 -3.53 30.17
C CYS A 12 44.33 -3.55 29.65
N LEU A 13 43.81 -4.71 29.24
CA LEU A 13 42.41 -4.83 28.81
C LEU A 13 41.44 -4.84 30.00
N LEU A 14 41.82 -5.43 31.14
CA LEU A 14 40.97 -5.48 32.33
C LEU A 14 40.87 -4.13 33.08
N ALA A 15 41.92 -3.29 33.03
CA ALA A 15 41.88 -1.96 33.63
C ALA A 15 41.01 -0.95 32.85
N SER A 16 40.79 -1.17 31.54
CA SER A 16 39.98 -0.29 30.69
C SER A 16 38.48 -0.59 30.78
N LEU A 17 38.12 -1.84 31.10
CA LEU A 17 36.73 -2.29 31.28
C LEU A 17 36.14 -1.93 32.66
N GLN A 18 36.98 -1.74 33.68
CA GLN A 18 36.53 -1.37 35.04
C GLN A 18 36.19 0.12 35.18
N PHE A 19 36.68 0.99 34.28
CA PHE A 19 36.35 2.42 34.25
C PHE A 19 34.98 2.69 33.59
N PHE A 20 34.53 1.84 32.65
CA PHE A 20 33.24 1.99 31.97
C PHE A 20 32.05 1.46 32.78
N TRP A 21 32.25 0.52 33.70
CA TRP A 21 31.19 -0.02 34.55
C TRP A 21 30.81 0.86 35.75
N SER A 22 31.62 1.86 36.10
CA SER A 22 31.39 2.73 37.26
C SER A 22 30.55 3.98 36.95
N HIS A 23 30.12 4.21 35.71
CA HIS A 23 29.29 5.37 35.31
C HIS A 23 27.89 5.00 34.80
N ALA A 24 27.57 3.72 34.60
CA ALA A 24 26.27 3.30 34.09
C ALA A 24 25.22 2.94 35.17
N ILE A 25 25.62 2.82 36.44
CA ILE A 25 24.75 2.35 37.55
C ILE A 25 24.14 3.50 38.39
N LEU A 26 24.40 4.77 38.07
CA LEU A 26 23.92 5.92 38.85
C LEU A 26 22.74 6.72 38.27
N TRP A 27 22.07 6.24 37.21
CA TRP A 27 21.00 7.02 36.57
C TRP A 27 19.60 6.38 36.50
N PHE A 28 19.39 5.16 37.01
CA PHE A 28 18.04 4.59 37.09
C PHE A 28 17.78 3.88 38.42
N SER A 29 16.64 4.26 39.04
CA SER A 29 16.10 3.88 40.37
C SER A 29 16.78 4.57 41.57
N GLY A 30 16.16 5.41 42.40
CA GLY A 30 14.81 5.96 42.51
C GLY A 30 14.45 6.08 44.00
N THR A 31 14.01 7.25 44.51
CA THR A 31 12.90 7.38 45.48
C THR A 31 12.61 8.83 45.96
N ARG A 32 11.32 9.18 45.88
CA ARG A 32 10.43 9.89 46.84
C ARG A 32 10.89 11.14 47.64
N TYR A 33 10.09 12.20 47.46
CA TYR A 33 9.47 13.09 48.47
C TYR A 33 10.19 13.32 49.81
N GLN A 34 10.61 14.56 50.07
CA GLN A 34 10.16 15.31 51.26
C GLN A 34 10.43 16.83 51.18
N VAL A 35 9.44 17.55 51.71
CA VAL A 35 9.31 18.97 52.00
C VAL A 35 10.51 19.55 52.76
N LEU A 36 10.89 20.80 52.48
CA LEU A 36 11.34 21.76 53.51
C LEU A 36 11.22 23.21 53.00
N ASN A 37 10.25 23.93 53.56
CA ASN A 37 10.26 25.39 53.70
C ASN A 37 11.39 25.79 54.65
N ASN A 38 12.14 26.86 54.33
CA ASN A 38 12.39 28.01 55.22
C ASN A 38 13.54 28.89 54.71
N ARG A 39 13.18 30.14 54.35
CA ARG A 39 14.03 31.30 54.65
C ARG A 39 13.23 32.18 55.61
N SER A 40 13.65 32.20 56.87
CA SER A 40 13.31 33.24 57.83
C SER A 40 14.54 34.13 58.03
N CYS A 41 14.45 35.37 57.54
CA CYS A 41 15.19 36.48 58.12
C CYS A 41 14.27 37.16 59.13
N SER A 42 14.75 37.24 60.37
CA SER A 42 14.16 37.93 61.50
C SER A 42 14.21 39.45 61.33
N GLY A 43 13.14 40.14 61.73
CA GLY A 43 13.04 41.60 61.72
C GLY A 43 11.69 42.11 62.22
N ILE A 44 11.51 42.08 63.55
CA ILE A 44 10.50 42.79 64.39
C ILE A 44 10.50 44.30 64.02
N PRO A 45 9.35 45.04 64.01
CA PRO A 45 8.56 45.31 65.22
C PRO A 45 7.03 45.37 65.15
N LYS A 46 6.49 45.18 66.36
CA LYS A 46 5.12 45.37 66.84
C LYS A 46 4.61 46.81 66.66
N GLN A 47 3.31 46.95 66.39
CA GLN A 47 2.35 47.90 66.95
C GLN A 47 1.01 47.63 66.24
N ASP A 48 0.10 46.90 66.89
CA ASP A 48 -1.04 47.37 67.71
C ASP A 48 -2.34 47.57 66.90
N PRO A 49 -3.51 47.24 67.48
CA PRO A 49 -4.76 46.94 66.77
C PRO A 49 -5.77 48.09 66.88
N SER A 50 -6.93 47.93 66.22
CA SER A 50 -8.23 48.61 66.42
C SER A 50 -8.78 49.25 65.13
N PHE A 51 -10.06 49.44 64.85
CA PHE A 51 -11.40 49.13 65.38
C PHE A 51 -12.33 49.64 64.24
N VAL A 52 -13.35 48.91 63.75
CA VAL A 52 -14.79 49.06 64.09
C VAL A 52 -15.69 49.87 63.12
N THR A 53 -16.95 49.42 63.09
CA THR A 53 -18.23 49.95 62.53
C THR A 53 -18.48 49.73 61.03
N GLY A 54 -19.67 49.34 60.55
CA GLY A 54 -21.02 49.09 61.11
C GLY A 54 -21.87 48.42 60.00
N GLU A 55 -22.73 47.43 60.31
CA GLU A 55 -24.20 47.56 60.50
C GLU A 55 -24.97 48.16 59.30
N ASP A 56 -26.18 47.73 58.91
CA ASP A 56 -26.91 46.46 58.81
C ASP A 56 -28.20 46.78 57.99
N ARG A 57 -28.62 45.86 57.08
CA ARG A 57 -30.00 45.61 56.53
C ARG A 57 -30.66 46.47 55.41
N SER A 58 -30.62 45.87 54.19
CA SER A 58 -31.72 45.47 53.24
C SER A 58 -32.67 46.52 52.59
N PRO A 59 -33.35 46.26 51.43
CA PRO A 59 -33.47 45.02 50.64
C PRO A 59 -33.36 45.12 49.08
N SER A 60 -33.13 43.96 48.46
CA SER A 60 -33.66 43.47 47.16
C SER A 60 -33.16 44.04 45.80
N LYS A 61 -32.95 43.05 44.91
CA LYS A 61 -32.94 43.03 43.43
C LYS A 61 -31.60 43.23 42.71
N ASP A 62 -31.38 42.24 41.83
CA ASP A 62 -30.60 42.22 40.59
C ASP A 62 -29.09 41.91 40.61
N ASN A 63 -28.76 40.92 39.78
CA ASN A 63 -27.50 40.59 39.10
C ASN A 63 -26.31 40.01 39.88
N MET A 64 -26.04 38.71 39.67
CA MET A 64 -24.82 38.18 39.04
C MET A 64 -24.74 36.66 39.21
N THR A 65 -24.86 35.92 38.10
CA THR A 65 -24.52 34.50 38.02
C THR A 65 -23.38 34.32 37.03
N THR A 66 -22.34 33.67 37.52
CA THR A 66 -21.23 32.98 36.87
C THR A 66 -21.43 32.59 35.40
N VAL A 67 -20.55 33.09 34.52
CA VAL A 67 -20.43 32.64 33.12
C VAL A 67 -19.41 31.50 33.05
N ALA A 68 -19.91 30.28 32.88
CA ALA A 68 -19.17 29.14 32.37
C ALA A 68 -19.24 29.16 30.83
N GLY A 69 -18.10 29.29 30.16
CA GLY A 69 -17.99 29.29 28.70
C GLY A 69 -18.10 27.87 28.12
N GLN A 70 -19.29 27.53 27.59
CA GLN A 70 -19.50 26.36 26.73
C GLN A 70 -19.07 26.66 25.30
N THR A 71 -18.13 25.89 24.75
CA THR A 71 -17.88 25.77 23.32
C THR A 71 -18.90 24.82 22.70
N LYS A 72 -19.93 25.37 22.05
CA LYS A 72 -20.89 24.61 21.24
C LYS A 72 -20.23 24.17 19.92
N GLY A 73 -20.03 22.86 19.76
CA GLY A 73 -19.89 22.21 18.47
C GLY A 73 -21.26 22.17 17.77
N ILE A 74 -21.30 22.56 16.50
CA ILE A 74 -22.49 22.48 15.67
C ILE A 74 -22.54 21.07 15.07
N VAL A 75 -23.49 20.26 15.53
CA VAL A 75 -23.89 18.99 14.90
C VAL A 75 -25.16 19.29 14.10
N LEU A 76 -25.14 19.05 12.79
CA LEU A 76 -26.36 19.06 11.96
C LEU A 76 -26.85 17.62 11.86
N ASN A 77 -27.99 17.33 12.50
CA ASN A 77 -28.74 16.08 12.35
C ASN A 77 -29.26 15.92 10.92
N LYS A 78 -29.36 14.67 10.49
CA LYS A 78 -29.63 14.25 9.11
C LYS A 78 -31.01 13.59 8.93
N ASP A 79 -31.93 13.83 9.85
CA ASP A 79 -33.29 13.31 9.79
C ASP A 79 -34.25 14.46 9.50
N ASP A 80 -34.57 14.64 8.22
CA ASP A 80 -35.82 15.25 7.71
C ASP A 80 -35.74 15.31 6.18
N PHE A 81 -35.88 14.15 5.51
CA PHE A 81 -36.18 14.11 4.07
C PHE A 81 -37.12 12.92 3.76
N SER A 82 -38.37 13.03 4.21
CA SER A 82 -39.47 12.22 3.69
C SER A 82 -40.81 12.98 3.77
N SER A 83 -40.99 13.99 2.93
CA SER A 83 -42.31 14.38 2.44
C SER A 83 -42.20 15.39 1.30
N SER A 84 -42.63 14.97 0.12
CA SER A 84 -42.81 15.83 -1.03
C SER A 84 -44.13 16.60 -0.88
N GLU A 85 -44.07 17.83 -0.37
CA GLU A 85 -45.17 18.78 -0.53
C GLU A 85 -44.82 19.83 -1.59
N LYS A 86 -45.71 19.91 -2.59
CA LYS A 86 -45.69 20.90 -3.66
C LYS A 86 -45.95 22.29 -3.08
N PHE A 87 -44.97 23.18 -3.14
CA PHE A 87 -45.26 24.62 -3.19
C PHE A 87 -44.48 25.28 -4.32
N GLY A 88 -45.24 25.73 -5.31
CA GLY A 88 -44.78 26.59 -6.39
C GLY A 88 -44.51 28.00 -5.88
N GLY A 89 -43.44 28.60 -6.38
CA GLY A 89 -43.04 29.97 -6.07
C GLY A 89 -41.76 30.32 -6.82
N GLY A 90 -41.88 30.46 -8.14
CA GLY A 90 -40.77 30.91 -8.98
C GLY A 90 -40.41 32.36 -8.68
N GLN A 91 -39.15 32.61 -8.33
CA GLN A 91 -38.50 33.88 -8.62
C GLN A 91 -37.45 33.66 -9.70
N ASN A 92 -37.84 34.02 -10.92
CA ASN A 92 -36.98 34.10 -12.10
C ASN A 92 -35.93 35.20 -11.91
N TYR A 93 -34.66 34.82 -11.70
CA TYR A 93 -33.55 35.71 -12.04
C TYR A 93 -33.41 35.73 -13.56
N ARG A 94 -33.95 36.80 -14.14
CA ARG A 94 -34.04 37.05 -15.58
C ARG A 94 -32.66 37.48 -16.09
N TRP A 95 -31.94 36.55 -16.71
CA TRP A 95 -30.72 36.83 -17.47
C TRP A 95 -31.10 37.58 -18.75
N HIS A 96 -30.92 38.91 -18.77
CA HIS A 96 -31.03 39.68 -20.02
C HIS A 96 -29.64 40.12 -20.52
N LYS A 97 -29.33 39.63 -21.72
CA LYS A 97 -28.49 40.23 -22.78
C LYS A 97 -27.06 40.64 -22.43
N LEU A 98 -26.15 39.68 -22.63
CA LEU A 98 -24.86 39.88 -23.32
C LEU A 98 -24.66 38.68 -24.27
N GLU A 99 -25.55 38.56 -25.25
CA GLU A 99 -25.31 37.75 -26.44
C GLU A 99 -24.28 38.50 -27.29
N ASN A 100 -23.01 38.15 -27.13
CA ASN A 100 -21.98 38.10 -28.18
C ASN A 100 -20.65 37.77 -27.51
N TYR A 101 -20.08 36.61 -27.87
CA TYR A 101 -18.80 36.03 -27.41
C TYR A 101 -18.77 35.34 -26.03
N LYS A 102 -19.60 34.31 -25.82
CA LYS A 102 -19.14 33.17 -25.01
C LYS A 102 -18.56 32.12 -25.96
N LYS A 103 -17.24 31.95 -25.93
CA LYS A 103 -16.56 30.87 -26.64
C LYS A 103 -16.41 29.74 -25.61
N ASP A 104 -17.19 28.68 -25.75
CA ASP A 104 -17.13 27.55 -24.81
C ASP A 104 -15.69 27.00 -24.76
N PHE A 105 -15.13 26.87 -23.55
CA PHE A 105 -13.75 26.43 -23.39
C PHE A 105 -13.62 24.92 -23.61
N PHE A 106 -14.61 24.17 -23.14
CA PHE A 106 -14.73 22.74 -23.35
C PHE A 106 -15.91 22.41 -24.27
N PRO A 107 -15.85 21.29 -25.02
CA PRO A 107 -16.99 20.82 -25.78
C PRO A 107 -18.17 20.41 -24.89
N GLU A 108 -19.39 20.67 -25.38
CA GLU A 108 -20.63 20.22 -24.74
C GLU A 108 -20.71 18.68 -24.78
N ARG A 109 -21.15 18.07 -23.69
CA ARG A 109 -21.30 16.61 -23.62
C ARG A 109 -22.59 16.19 -24.30
N HIS A 110 -22.60 15.05 -25.00
CA HIS A 110 -23.82 14.58 -25.66
C HIS A 110 -24.98 14.33 -24.68
N PRO A 111 -26.22 14.80 -24.97
CA PRO A 111 -27.39 14.69 -24.09
C PRO A 111 -27.80 13.24 -23.77
N ARG A 112 -28.25 12.96 -22.54
CA ARG A 112 -28.70 11.62 -22.09
C ARG A 112 -29.77 10.99 -22.98
N LYS A 113 -30.72 11.76 -23.53
CA LYS A 113 -31.79 11.25 -24.41
C LYS A 113 -31.28 10.79 -25.79
N LYS A 114 -30.26 11.44 -26.36
CA LYS A 114 -29.58 10.93 -27.56
C LYS A 114 -28.79 9.65 -27.26
N ARG A 115 -28.32 9.43 -26.02
CA ARG A 115 -27.60 8.19 -25.62
C ARG A 115 -28.52 6.96 -25.57
N ALA A 116 -29.75 7.11 -25.06
CA ALA A 116 -30.73 6.03 -25.00
C ALA A 116 -31.38 5.74 -26.36
N HIS A 117 -31.67 6.77 -27.16
CA HIS A 117 -32.30 6.59 -28.48
C HIS A 117 -31.37 5.92 -29.51
N HIS A 118 -30.05 6.10 -29.39
CA HIS A 118 -29.02 5.39 -30.19
C HIS A 118 -28.68 3.99 -29.65
N GLN A 119 -29.19 3.60 -28.48
CA GLN A 119 -29.13 2.22 -28.00
C GLN A 119 -30.26 1.36 -28.58
N GLN A 120 -31.39 1.97 -28.95
CA GLN A 120 -32.57 1.28 -29.51
C GLN A 120 -32.70 1.33 -31.03
N MET A 121 -32.06 2.30 -31.71
CA MET A 121 -32.00 2.36 -33.17
C MET A 121 -30.63 1.87 -33.63
N GLY A 122 -30.58 0.76 -34.36
CA GLY A 122 -29.38 0.12 -34.90
C GLY A 122 -28.63 0.92 -35.98
N SER A 123 -28.24 2.17 -35.69
CA SER A 123 -27.13 2.84 -36.38
C SER A 123 -25.82 2.26 -35.86
N SER A 124 -24.92 1.84 -36.76
CA SER A 124 -23.84 0.87 -36.48
C SER A 124 -23.11 1.02 -35.12
N PRO A 125 -22.89 -0.07 -34.37
CA PRO A 125 -22.29 -0.04 -33.04
C PRO A 125 -20.77 0.16 -33.01
N THR A 126 -20.13 0.55 -34.12
CA THR A 126 -18.70 0.29 -34.36
C THR A 126 -17.71 1.37 -33.92
N ASN A 127 -18.15 2.58 -33.49
CA ASN A 127 -17.27 3.75 -33.44
C ASN A 127 -17.11 4.47 -32.09
N ARG A 128 -17.25 3.82 -30.92
CA ARG A 128 -16.95 4.51 -29.64
C ARG A 128 -16.23 3.62 -28.62
N LEU A 129 -15.17 4.15 -28.04
CA LEU A 129 -14.32 3.48 -27.05
C LEU A 129 -14.83 3.79 -25.64
N GLN A 130 -14.68 2.85 -24.72
CA GLN A 130 -15.04 3.00 -23.31
C GLN A 130 -13.90 2.48 -22.43
N GLY A 131 -13.56 3.24 -21.38
CA GLY A 131 -12.53 2.83 -20.43
C GLY A 131 -12.44 3.75 -19.22
N SER A 132 -11.73 3.30 -18.18
CA SER A 132 -11.37 4.15 -17.05
C SER A 132 -10.23 5.09 -17.45
N ILE A 133 -10.42 6.39 -17.23
CA ILE A 133 -9.42 7.40 -17.58
C ILE A 133 -8.32 7.50 -16.50
N ARG A 134 -7.06 7.44 -16.93
CA ARG A 134 -5.88 7.57 -16.08
C ARG A 134 -5.16 8.87 -16.42
N ILE A 135 -5.30 9.88 -15.55
CA ILE A 135 -4.61 11.16 -15.68
C ILE A 135 -3.18 11.04 -15.14
N ASN A 136 -2.20 11.53 -15.90
CA ASN A 136 -0.80 11.61 -15.51
C ASN A 136 -0.62 12.67 -14.41
N GLN A 137 -0.08 12.26 -13.25
CA GLN A 137 0.08 13.15 -12.10
C GLN A 137 1.18 14.21 -12.30
N ARG A 138 2.21 13.90 -13.09
CA ARG A 138 3.32 14.84 -13.37
C ARG A 138 2.94 15.85 -14.44
N ARG A 139 2.14 15.42 -15.42
CA ARG A 139 1.63 16.26 -16.52
C ARG A 139 0.12 16.03 -16.66
N PHE A 140 -0.67 16.75 -15.89
CA PHE A 140 -2.12 16.54 -15.81
C PHE A 140 -2.87 16.76 -17.14
N GLU A 141 -2.24 17.44 -18.10
CA GLU A 141 -2.77 17.61 -19.45
C GLU A 141 -2.77 16.29 -20.23
N GLU A 142 -1.97 15.30 -19.83
CA GLU A 142 -1.95 13.97 -20.44
C GLU A 142 -2.83 13.01 -19.64
N ALA A 143 -3.71 12.31 -20.34
CA ALA A 143 -4.50 11.22 -19.79
C ALA A 143 -4.52 10.03 -20.76
N PHE A 144 -4.88 8.86 -20.26
CA PHE A 144 -4.86 7.62 -21.03
C PHE A 144 -6.10 6.77 -20.73
N ILE A 145 -6.60 6.06 -21.74
CA ILE A 145 -7.58 4.99 -21.60
C ILE A 145 -7.00 3.70 -22.17
N ASN A 146 -7.38 2.55 -21.61
CA ASN A 146 -6.91 1.26 -22.12
C ASN A 146 -7.38 1.07 -23.57
N ASN A 147 -6.53 0.44 -24.38
CA ASN A 147 -6.85 0.12 -25.76
C ASN A 147 -7.73 -1.14 -25.81
N PRO A 148 -8.94 -1.10 -26.40
CA PRO A 148 -9.81 -2.27 -26.47
C PRO A 148 -9.35 -3.30 -27.51
N ASP A 149 -8.45 -2.94 -28.42
CA ASP A 149 -7.92 -3.86 -29.44
C ASP A 149 -6.96 -4.90 -28.84
N GLY A 150 -6.60 -4.77 -27.55
CA GLY A 150 -5.80 -5.74 -26.80
C GLY A 150 -4.54 -5.14 -26.16
N SER A 151 -3.85 -5.96 -25.36
CA SER A 151 -2.63 -5.60 -24.60
C SER A 151 -1.40 -5.31 -25.47
N ASP A 152 -1.45 -5.67 -26.75
CA ASP A 152 -0.34 -5.49 -27.69
C ASP A 152 -0.22 -4.05 -28.19
N PHE A 153 -1.31 -3.30 -28.05
CA PHE A 153 -1.40 -1.92 -28.49
C PHE A 153 -1.14 -0.95 -27.34
N THR A 154 -0.61 0.22 -27.67
CA THR A 154 -0.49 1.30 -26.69
C THR A 154 -1.87 1.77 -26.24
N ASP A 155 -1.96 2.10 -24.95
CA ASP A 155 -3.10 2.81 -24.39
C ASP A 155 -3.37 4.07 -25.23
N ILE A 156 -4.64 4.45 -25.37
CA ILE A 156 -5.04 5.58 -26.20
C ILE A 156 -4.87 6.86 -25.37
N ALA A 157 -4.16 7.83 -25.93
CA ALA A 157 -3.84 9.07 -25.26
C ALA A 157 -4.97 10.10 -25.42
N ILE A 158 -5.20 10.88 -24.38
CA ILE A 158 -6.12 12.02 -24.35
C ILE A 158 -5.27 13.22 -23.97
N LEU A 159 -5.04 14.11 -24.93
CA LEU A 159 -4.01 15.14 -24.85
C LEU A 159 -4.65 16.51 -24.70
N GLY A 160 -4.35 17.18 -23.59
CA GLY A 160 -4.89 18.49 -23.26
C GLY A 160 -6.21 18.44 -22.49
N MET A 161 -6.51 19.58 -21.86
CA MET A 161 -7.70 19.71 -21.01
C MET A 161 -9.00 19.60 -21.80
N LYS A 162 -9.04 20.14 -23.02
CA LYS A 162 -10.25 20.15 -23.86
C LYS A 162 -10.72 18.74 -24.19
N ASP A 163 -9.79 17.91 -24.67
CA ASP A 163 -10.03 16.53 -25.07
C ASP A 163 -10.36 15.66 -23.87
N ARG A 164 -9.79 15.96 -22.70
CA ARG A 164 -10.15 15.33 -21.42
C ARG A 164 -11.59 15.64 -20.99
N ASN A 165 -12.19 16.71 -21.52
CA ASN A 165 -13.59 17.10 -21.34
C ASN A 165 -14.12 16.95 -19.91
N ARG A 166 -13.44 17.61 -18.96
CA ARG A 166 -13.85 17.69 -17.54
C ARG A 166 -13.98 16.31 -16.84
N ALA A 167 -13.32 15.28 -17.36
CA ALA A 167 -13.20 13.97 -16.69
C ALA A 167 -12.13 14.02 -15.60
N LEU A 168 -12.34 13.24 -14.53
CA LEU A 168 -11.41 13.09 -13.42
C LEU A 168 -10.79 11.70 -13.41
N HIS A 169 -9.64 11.57 -12.77
CA HIS A 169 -8.91 10.31 -12.68
C HIS A 169 -9.80 9.19 -12.11
N GLY A 170 -9.86 8.06 -12.81
CA GLY A 170 -10.65 6.89 -12.45
C GLY A 170 -12.06 6.84 -13.05
N ASP A 171 -12.60 7.96 -13.56
CA ASP A 171 -13.93 7.99 -14.16
C ASP A 171 -14.03 7.04 -15.37
N ILE A 172 -15.19 6.40 -15.54
CA ILE A 172 -15.47 5.61 -16.73
C ILE A 172 -15.97 6.56 -17.81
N VAL A 173 -15.16 6.74 -18.84
CA VAL A 173 -15.42 7.68 -19.93
C VAL A 173 -15.79 6.95 -21.22
N LYS A 174 -16.55 7.65 -22.06
CA LYS A 174 -16.77 7.31 -23.46
C LYS A 174 -15.97 8.30 -24.30
N SER A 175 -15.15 7.81 -25.20
CA SER A 175 -14.42 8.63 -26.18
C SER A 175 -14.86 8.28 -27.60
N ASP A 176 -14.63 9.22 -28.52
CA ASP A 176 -14.85 8.94 -29.94
C ASP A 176 -13.83 7.91 -30.46
N LYS A 177 -14.22 7.09 -31.45
CA LYS A 177 -13.31 6.14 -32.11
C LYS A 177 -12.74 6.70 -33.40
N ASP A 178 -12.56 8.01 -33.49
CA ASP A 178 -11.57 8.58 -34.41
C ASP A 178 -10.14 8.25 -33.91
N GLY A 179 -9.90 6.98 -33.57
CA GLY A 179 -8.62 6.41 -33.15
C GLY A 179 -7.61 6.29 -34.30
N ASP A 180 -7.94 6.86 -35.46
CA ASP A 180 -7.03 7.13 -36.57
C ASP A 180 -6.32 8.49 -36.41
N LYS A 181 -6.73 9.34 -35.44
CA LYS A 181 -5.96 10.53 -35.06
C LYS A 181 -4.66 10.08 -34.38
N MET A 182 -3.61 9.98 -35.19
CA MET A 182 -2.25 9.80 -34.71
C MET A 182 -1.66 11.16 -34.36
N SER A 183 -1.13 11.28 -33.15
CA SER A 183 -0.35 12.45 -32.75
C SER A 183 1.11 12.07 -32.59
N LEU A 184 2.00 12.98 -32.96
CA LEU A 184 3.42 12.88 -32.65
C LEU A 184 3.63 12.98 -31.14
N LEU A 185 4.39 12.06 -30.56
CA LEU A 185 4.84 12.14 -29.17
C LEU A 185 5.76 13.36 -29.01
N GLY A 186 5.28 14.40 -28.33
CA GLY A 186 6.07 15.59 -28.00
C GLY A 186 7.27 15.26 -27.12
N ASP A 187 8.40 15.91 -27.43
CA ASP A 187 9.79 15.76 -26.93
C ASP A 187 10.72 14.75 -27.65
N LYS A 188 10.24 13.97 -28.62
CA LYS A 188 11.14 13.18 -29.51
C LYS A 188 11.32 13.84 -30.89
N SER A 189 11.81 15.07 -30.91
CA SER A 189 12.11 15.75 -32.18
C SER A 189 13.32 15.10 -32.87
N MET A 190 13.01 14.33 -33.91
CA MET A 190 13.78 14.10 -35.15
C MET A 190 15.27 13.73 -35.04
N GLN A 191 15.57 12.45 -35.33
CA GLN A 191 16.57 12.11 -36.34
C GLN A 191 16.06 10.91 -37.15
N LEU A 192 15.67 11.19 -38.40
CA LEU A 192 15.65 10.18 -39.46
C LEU A 192 17.11 9.86 -39.77
N ASP A 193 17.43 8.57 -39.87
CA ASP A 193 18.74 8.07 -40.28
C ASP A 193 19.25 8.82 -41.51
N GLY A 194 20.53 9.20 -41.46
CA GLY A 194 21.17 10.05 -42.45
C GLY A 194 21.04 9.49 -43.86
N ASN A 195 20.29 10.22 -44.71
CA ASN A 195 20.53 10.37 -46.16
C ASN A 195 19.51 11.28 -46.86
N LEU A 196 19.08 12.39 -46.24
CA LEU A 196 18.45 13.49 -46.98
C LEU A 196 18.88 14.84 -46.40
N GLU A 197 19.69 15.57 -47.18
CA GLU A 197 19.93 16.99 -46.99
C GLU A 197 18.61 17.74 -47.19
N ILE A 198 18.08 18.36 -46.13
CA ILE A 198 17.09 19.43 -46.27
C ILE A 198 17.74 20.72 -45.77
N VAL A 199 17.77 21.67 -46.69
CA VAL A 199 18.46 22.95 -46.66
C VAL A 199 18.04 23.79 -45.44
N ASN A 200 19.04 24.33 -44.75
CA ASN A 200 18.93 25.35 -43.71
C ASN A 200 18.21 26.61 -44.23
N ASP A 201 16.93 26.82 -43.93
CA ASP A 201 16.30 28.14 -44.09
C ASP A 201 15.04 28.40 -43.24
N LEU A 202 15.06 28.00 -41.95
CA LEU A 202 13.96 28.29 -41.00
C LEU A 202 14.38 29.14 -39.78
N GLY A 203 15.45 29.91 -39.93
CA GLY A 203 16.04 30.71 -38.84
C GLY A 203 15.31 32.01 -38.44
N ASN A 204 14.19 32.40 -39.07
CA ASN A 204 13.70 33.79 -38.97
C ASN A 204 12.22 34.01 -38.56
N TYR A 205 11.59 33.12 -37.80
CA TYR A 205 10.21 33.36 -37.30
C TYR A 205 10.00 33.17 -35.79
N PHE A 206 11.05 33.03 -34.98
CA PHE A 206 10.95 32.89 -33.52
C PHE A 206 11.24 34.17 -32.75
N GLU A 207 10.59 35.28 -33.10
CA GLU A 207 10.43 36.41 -32.18
C GLU A 207 9.00 36.92 -32.25
N THR A 208 8.13 36.36 -31.41
CA THR A 208 7.18 37.07 -30.53
C THR A 208 6.20 36.08 -29.90
N SER A 209 5.87 36.32 -28.63
CA SER A 209 4.92 35.61 -27.75
C SER A 209 5.46 34.43 -26.93
N SER A 210 5.77 34.75 -25.69
CA SER A 210 6.00 33.88 -24.55
C SER A 210 4.71 33.12 -24.17
N ARG A 211 4.53 31.92 -24.73
CA ARG A 211 3.75 30.82 -24.16
C ARG A 211 4.20 29.52 -24.83
N LYS A 212 5.03 28.72 -24.14
CA LYS A 212 5.27 27.32 -24.54
C LYS A 212 3.98 26.53 -24.35
N GLN A 213 3.07 26.61 -25.31
CA GLN A 213 2.01 25.60 -25.48
C GLN A 213 2.71 24.36 -26.04
N SER A 214 2.62 23.22 -25.36
CA SER A 214 2.98 21.96 -25.99
C SER A 214 1.94 21.65 -27.06
N SER A 215 2.16 22.13 -28.29
CA SER A 215 1.32 21.79 -29.42
C SER A 215 1.63 20.36 -29.84
N TYR A 216 0.82 19.40 -29.40
CA TYR A 216 0.79 18.10 -30.04
C TYR A 216 0.29 18.32 -31.47
N ARG A 217 1.06 17.87 -32.47
CA ARG A 217 0.66 17.94 -33.88
C ARG A 217 -0.03 16.65 -34.26
N THR A 218 -1.22 16.75 -34.82
CA THR A 218 -1.91 15.60 -35.42
C THR A 218 -1.25 15.30 -36.76
N LEU A 219 -1.12 14.03 -37.16
CA LEU A 219 -0.51 13.64 -38.44
C LEU A 219 -1.20 14.34 -39.64
N SER A 220 -2.51 14.56 -39.54
CA SER A 220 -3.32 15.30 -40.52
C SER A 220 -2.98 16.79 -40.65
N GLU A 221 -2.21 17.35 -39.70
CA GLU A 221 -1.76 18.74 -39.69
C GLU A 221 -0.33 18.90 -40.24
N LEU A 222 0.35 17.80 -40.61
CA LEU A 222 1.71 17.81 -41.15
C LEU A 222 1.69 17.80 -42.69
N PRO A 223 2.62 18.52 -43.36
CA PRO A 223 2.83 18.43 -44.81
C PRO A 223 3.10 16.98 -45.26
N LEU A 224 2.65 16.59 -46.45
CA LEU A 224 2.78 15.22 -46.97
C LEU A 224 4.24 14.73 -47.03
N GLU A 225 5.20 15.64 -47.19
CA GLU A 225 6.64 15.31 -47.19
C GLU A 225 7.17 14.86 -45.81
N GLU A 226 6.44 15.15 -44.71
CA GLU A 226 6.82 14.80 -43.33
C GLU A 226 6.18 13.48 -42.84
N TRP A 227 5.46 12.75 -43.70
CA TRP A 227 4.76 11.50 -43.32
C TRP A 227 5.67 10.27 -43.19
N ASN A 228 6.98 10.40 -43.47
CA ASN A 228 7.99 9.35 -43.26
C ASN A 228 8.38 9.20 -41.77
N ILE A 229 7.38 9.08 -40.89
CA ILE A 229 7.58 8.88 -39.45
C ILE A 229 7.39 7.40 -39.15
N LEU A 230 8.36 6.75 -38.48
CA LEU A 230 8.16 5.36 -38.03
C LEU A 230 6.94 5.28 -37.10
N ASP A 231 6.13 4.23 -37.27
CA ASP A 231 4.95 3.94 -36.44
C ASP A 231 5.24 3.94 -34.93
N SER A 232 6.50 3.71 -34.54
CA SER A 232 6.96 3.77 -33.14
C SER A 232 6.89 5.16 -32.50
N TYR A 233 6.81 6.23 -33.28
CA TYR A 233 6.71 7.63 -32.80
C TYR A 233 5.29 8.17 -32.83
N LEU A 234 4.34 7.38 -33.35
CA LEU A 234 2.95 7.77 -33.47
C LEU A 234 2.14 7.18 -32.31
N GLN A 235 1.31 8.03 -31.69
CA GLN A 235 0.45 7.65 -30.58
C GLN A 235 -1.01 7.89 -30.97
N LYS A 236 -1.85 6.85 -30.85
CA LYS A 236 -3.30 6.98 -31.02
C LYS A 236 -3.86 7.95 -29.98
N THR A 237 -4.66 8.90 -30.44
CA THR A 237 -5.31 9.90 -29.59
C THR A 237 -6.83 9.85 -29.69
N ALA A 238 -7.52 10.29 -28.64
CA ALA A 238 -8.98 10.36 -28.61
C ALA A 238 -9.48 11.51 -27.73
N GLU A 239 -10.73 11.90 -27.98
CA GLU A 239 -11.44 12.94 -27.24
C GLU A 239 -12.58 12.33 -26.41
N VAL A 240 -12.72 12.77 -25.15
CA VAL A 240 -13.79 12.33 -24.25
C VAL A 240 -15.10 13.03 -24.63
N VAL A 241 -16.08 12.25 -25.05
CA VAL A 241 -17.42 12.74 -25.44
C VAL A 241 -18.44 12.61 -24.31
N GLY A 242 -18.14 11.84 -23.26
CA GLY A 242 -18.98 11.75 -22.09
C GLY A 242 -18.38 10.94 -20.94
N ILE A 243 -18.88 11.23 -19.73
CA ILE A 243 -18.63 10.42 -18.54
C ILE A 243 -19.84 9.49 -18.36
N LEU A 244 -19.60 8.19 -18.30
CA LEU A 244 -20.60 7.15 -18.08
C LEU A 244 -20.80 6.91 -16.60
N GLU A 245 -19.69 6.69 -15.88
CA GLU A 245 -19.68 6.44 -14.45
C GLU A 245 -18.68 7.35 -13.75
N ARG A 246 -19.13 7.84 -12.61
CA ARG A 246 -18.48 8.86 -11.82
C ARG A 246 -17.75 8.20 -10.65
N LYS A 247 -16.62 7.51 -10.88
CA LYS A 247 -15.88 6.80 -9.82
C LYS A 247 -15.12 7.71 -8.84
N HIS A 248 -14.66 8.89 -9.27
CA HIS A 248 -13.95 9.81 -8.37
C HIS A 248 -14.86 10.34 -7.23
N SER A 249 -14.38 10.51 -5.99
CA SER A 249 -15.21 10.99 -4.86
C SER A 249 -15.72 12.44 -5.03
N ARG A 250 -15.01 13.22 -5.84
CA ARG A 250 -15.18 14.70 -6.06
C ARG A 250 -14.89 15.49 -4.79
N LEU A 251 -14.30 14.85 -3.79
CA LEU A 251 -13.68 15.48 -2.66
C LEU A 251 -12.20 15.67 -2.96
N THR A 252 -11.66 16.78 -2.52
CA THR A 252 -10.24 17.10 -2.70
C THR A 252 -9.73 17.85 -1.48
N MET A 253 -8.50 17.57 -1.11
CA MET A 253 -7.76 18.29 -0.08
C MET A 253 -6.92 19.37 -0.75
N GLY A 254 -6.80 20.53 -0.12
CA GLY A 254 -6.10 21.65 -0.71
C GLY A 254 -6.10 22.89 0.17
N ARG A 255 -5.61 23.98 -0.40
CA ARG A 255 -5.46 25.28 0.28
C ARG A 255 -6.27 26.34 -0.43
N LEU A 256 -6.72 27.33 0.33
CA LEU A 256 -7.33 28.53 -0.21
C LEU A 256 -6.23 29.55 -0.55
N GLU A 257 -6.30 30.09 -1.76
CA GLU A 257 -5.40 31.12 -2.28
C GLU A 257 -6.21 32.37 -2.63
N LEU A 258 -5.76 33.53 -2.16
CA LEU A 258 -6.35 34.78 -2.60
C LEU A 258 -5.74 35.18 -3.94
N SER A 259 -6.62 35.35 -4.90
CA SER A 259 -6.31 36.01 -6.16
C SER A 259 -6.26 37.53 -5.93
N SER A 260 -5.46 38.25 -6.71
CA SER A 260 -5.26 39.70 -6.62
C SER A 260 -6.58 40.49 -6.55
N ALA A 261 -6.51 41.71 -6.00
CA ALA A 261 -7.58 42.58 -5.47
C ALA A 261 -8.91 42.79 -6.26
N SER A 262 -9.11 42.19 -7.44
CA SER A 262 -10.32 42.32 -8.28
C SER A 262 -11.37 41.21 -8.11
N GLN A 263 -11.08 40.10 -7.42
CA GLN A 263 -12.03 38.98 -7.22
C GLN A 263 -12.59 38.92 -5.79
N ARG A 264 -13.49 39.85 -5.43
CA ARG A 264 -14.09 39.87 -4.06
C ARG A 264 -15.12 38.77 -3.79
N TYR A 265 -15.67 38.13 -4.83
CA TYR A 265 -16.78 37.18 -4.69
C TYR A 265 -16.36 35.71 -4.74
N TRP A 266 -15.20 35.42 -5.32
CA TRP A 266 -14.71 34.05 -5.55
C TRP A 266 -13.29 33.91 -5.05
N ILE A 267 -13.04 32.87 -4.27
CA ILE A 267 -11.73 32.53 -3.72
C ILE A 267 -11.24 31.27 -4.43
N LYS A 268 -9.97 31.28 -4.83
CA LYS A 268 -9.36 30.16 -5.52
C LYS A 268 -8.99 29.09 -4.50
N PHE A 269 -9.34 27.85 -4.79
CA PHE A 269 -8.89 26.69 -4.04
C PHE A 269 -7.94 25.88 -4.92
N SER A 270 -6.78 25.57 -4.37
CA SER A 270 -5.72 24.79 -5.03
C SER A 270 -5.64 23.41 -4.39
N PRO A 271 -6.13 22.36 -5.08
CA PRO A 271 -5.94 20.97 -4.67
C PRO A 271 -4.46 20.61 -4.46
N THR A 272 -4.19 19.68 -3.54
CA THR A 272 -2.87 19.05 -3.41
C THR A 272 -2.59 18.07 -4.56
N ASP A 273 -3.64 17.40 -5.06
CA ASP A 273 -3.55 16.53 -6.24
C ASP A 273 -3.64 17.35 -7.54
N SER A 274 -2.54 17.39 -8.28
CA SER A 274 -2.42 18.09 -9.58
C SER A 274 -3.39 17.59 -10.65
N ARG A 275 -3.93 16.37 -10.51
CA ARG A 275 -4.90 15.80 -11.46
C ARG A 275 -6.28 16.46 -11.33
N ILE A 276 -6.55 17.11 -10.21
CA ILE A 276 -7.82 17.78 -9.89
C ILE A 276 -7.74 19.25 -10.32
N PRO A 277 -8.76 19.80 -11.01
CA PRO A 277 -8.76 21.20 -11.39
C PRO A 277 -8.83 22.11 -10.15
N ARG A 278 -8.30 23.33 -10.29
CA ARG A 278 -8.53 24.38 -9.29
C ARG A 278 -10.02 24.70 -9.17
N LEU A 279 -10.45 25.05 -7.96
CA LEU A 279 -11.86 25.34 -7.68
C LEU A 279 -12.09 26.82 -7.40
N MET A 280 -13.27 27.31 -7.75
CA MET A 280 -13.81 28.60 -7.33
C MET A 280 -14.77 28.36 -6.17
N ILE A 281 -14.46 28.94 -5.02
CA ILE A 281 -15.28 28.87 -3.80
C ILE A 281 -15.93 30.24 -3.59
N ALA A 282 -17.24 30.27 -3.37
CA ALA A 282 -17.94 31.52 -3.10
C ALA A 282 -17.48 32.11 -1.77
N ALA A 283 -17.06 33.38 -1.77
CA ALA A 283 -16.59 34.08 -0.57
C ALA A 283 -17.67 34.15 0.53
N SER A 284 -18.95 34.16 0.14
CA SER A 284 -20.09 34.13 1.07
C SER A 284 -20.23 32.84 1.88
N LYS A 285 -19.65 31.74 1.40
CA LYS A 285 -19.65 30.43 2.08
C LYS A 285 -18.46 30.23 3.02
N LEU A 286 -17.53 31.20 3.09
CA LEU A 286 -16.35 31.12 3.93
C LEU A 286 -16.55 31.91 5.23
N PRO A 287 -15.92 31.49 6.35
CA PRO A 287 -15.94 32.24 7.60
C PRO A 287 -15.44 33.68 7.40
N ARG A 288 -16.02 34.64 8.13
CA ARG A 288 -15.65 36.07 8.00
C ARG A 288 -14.18 36.32 8.38
N GLU A 289 -13.68 35.51 9.30
CA GLU A 289 -12.29 35.50 9.76
C GLU A 289 -11.32 35.26 8.60
N PHE A 290 -11.69 34.39 7.65
CA PHE A 290 -10.88 34.12 6.46
C PHE A 290 -10.71 35.35 5.57
N LEU A 291 -11.79 36.11 5.38
CA LEU A 291 -11.78 37.32 4.55
C LEU A 291 -10.98 38.46 5.20
N ASN A 292 -11.02 38.55 6.52
CA ASN A 292 -10.34 39.59 7.28
C ASN A 292 -8.84 39.30 7.48
N ARG A 293 -8.49 38.03 7.72
CA ARG A 293 -7.12 37.60 8.06
C ARG A 293 -6.69 36.39 7.22
N PRO A 294 -6.64 36.53 5.89
CA PRO A 294 -6.38 35.39 5.00
C PRO A 294 -5.01 34.73 5.20
N GLN A 295 -4.02 35.49 5.67
CA GLN A 295 -2.67 34.98 5.94
C GLN A 295 -2.66 33.88 7.01
N ASP A 296 -3.55 33.96 8.00
CA ASP A 296 -3.66 32.97 9.08
C ASP A 296 -4.12 31.60 8.56
N PHE A 297 -4.75 31.57 7.38
CA PHE A 297 -5.26 30.37 6.74
C PHE A 297 -4.40 29.88 5.58
N SER A 298 -3.30 30.57 5.25
CA SER A 298 -2.38 30.19 4.16
C SER A 298 -1.78 28.80 4.33
N GLN A 299 -1.61 28.38 5.58
CA GLN A 299 -1.13 27.05 5.93
C GLN A 299 -2.27 26.05 6.18
N ILE A 300 -3.54 26.44 6.29
CA ILE A 300 -4.61 25.51 6.67
C ILE A 300 -5.06 24.66 5.47
N LEU A 301 -5.15 23.35 5.69
CA LEU A 301 -5.76 22.39 4.77
C LEU A 301 -7.27 22.30 4.96
N PHE A 302 -7.97 22.28 3.84
CA PHE A 302 -9.42 22.12 3.79
C PHE A 302 -9.79 20.99 2.84
N ILE A 303 -10.95 20.41 3.10
CA ILE A 303 -11.63 19.52 2.16
C ILE A 303 -12.67 20.34 1.40
N ALA A 304 -12.57 20.32 0.08
CA ALA A 304 -13.53 20.91 -0.82
C ALA A 304 -14.23 19.83 -1.65
N LYS A 305 -15.53 20.02 -1.91
CA LYS A 305 -16.32 19.20 -2.82
C LYS A 305 -16.51 19.94 -4.13
N ILE A 306 -16.26 19.26 -5.24
CA ILE A 306 -16.60 19.75 -6.58
C ILE A 306 -18.12 19.62 -6.76
N LEU A 307 -18.79 20.75 -6.91
CA LEU A 307 -20.25 20.79 -7.13
C LEU A 307 -20.56 20.72 -8.62
N GLU A 308 -19.88 21.57 -9.40
CA GLU A 308 -20.14 21.72 -10.83
C GLU A 308 -18.88 22.08 -11.59
N TRP A 309 -18.78 21.66 -12.84
CA TRP A 309 -17.75 22.10 -13.77
C TRP A 309 -18.39 22.41 -15.11
N THR A 310 -18.66 23.70 -15.33
CA THR A 310 -19.27 24.22 -16.57
C THR A 310 -18.28 24.17 -17.73
N ASP A 311 -18.79 24.20 -18.95
CA ASP A 311 -18.01 24.21 -20.19
C ASP A 311 -17.32 25.54 -20.48
N ASP A 312 -17.83 26.65 -19.93
CA ASP A 312 -17.27 27.99 -20.09
C ASP A 312 -16.12 28.34 -19.12
N SER A 313 -15.78 27.45 -18.17
CA SER A 313 -14.78 27.71 -17.14
C SER A 313 -13.70 26.64 -17.02
N VAL A 314 -12.43 27.06 -17.01
CA VAL A 314 -11.27 26.19 -16.75
C VAL A 314 -11.27 25.65 -15.31
N MET A 315 -11.82 26.42 -14.37
CA MET A 315 -11.93 26.05 -12.96
C MET A 315 -13.32 25.50 -12.66
N ALA A 316 -13.40 24.52 -11.75
CA ALA A 316 -14.68 23.99 -11.30
C ALA A 316 -15.24 24.83 -10.14
N VAL A 317 -16.55 24.82 -9.94
CA VAL A 317 -17.20 25.43 -8.76
C VAL A 317 -17.21 24.41 -7.63
N GLY A 318 -16.80 24.85 -6.44
CA GLY A 318 -16.73 23.98 -5.27
C GLY A 318 -17.27 24.62 -4.00
N GLU A 319 -17.32 23.80 -2.95
CA GLU A 319 -17.73 24.19 -1.60
C GLU A 319 -16.84 23.54 -0.56
N ILE A 320 -16.46 24.30 0.48
CA ILE A 320 -15.72 23.76 1.61
C ILE A 320 -16.64 22.89 2.45
N GLN A 321 -16.23 21.65 2.66
CA GLN A 321 -16.94 20.68 3.52
C GLN A 321 -16.39 20.71 4.94
N LYS A 322 -15.07 20.77 5.07
CA LYS A 322 -14.40 20.65 6.36
C LYS A 322 -13.08 21.41 6.38
N GLN A 323 -12.82 22.08 7.50
CA GLN A 323 -11.50 22.58 7.87
C GLN A 323 -10.77 21.49 8.65
N LEU A 324 -9.57 21.10 8.22
CA LEU A 324 -8.79 20.06 8.89
C LEU A 324 -7.84 20.69 9.93
N GLY A 325 -6.88 21.48 9.48
CA GLY A 325 -5.86 22.08 10.33
C GLY A 325 -4.66 22.62 9.54
N PRO A 326 -3.67 23.23 10.21
CA PRO A 326 -2.46 23.74 9.56
C PRO A 326 -1.62 22.61 8.92
N ALA A 327 -1.08 22.89 7.74
CA ALA A 327 -0.17 22.05 6.98
C ALA A 327 1.24 22.18 7.56
N GLY A 328 1.74 21.08 8.13
CA GLY A 328 3.14 20.88 8.57
C GLY A 328 3.87 22.06 9.24
N ASP A 329 3.20 22.81 10.11
CA ASP A 329 3.93 23.56 11.14
C ASP A 329 4.56 22.53 12.10
N ILE A 330 5.74 22.78 12.64
CA ILE A 330 6.47 21.81 13.49
C ILE A 330 6.20 22.09 14.98
N SER A 331 5.62 23.26 15.29
CA SER A 331 5.50 23.78 16.65
C SER A 331 4.26 23.29 17.44
N VAL A 332 3.22 22.76 16.80
CA VAL A 332 2.01 22.17 17.45
C VAL A 332 2.07 20.63 17.44
N ARG A 333 3.05 20.12 18.17
CA ARG A 333 3.72 18.79 18.13
C ARG A 333 2.89 17.49 18.25
N LEU A 334 1.57 17.46 18.03
CA LEU A 334 0.74 16.23 18.11
C LEU A 334 -0.43 16.11 17.10
N LYS A 335 -0.72 17.12 16.25
CA LYS A 335 -1.96 17.14 15.43
C LYS A 335 -1.79 16.99 13.90
N TYR A 336 -0.57 16.92 13.36
CA TYR A 336 -0.35 17.03 11.91
C TYR A 336 -0.54 15.72 11.13
N GLN A 337 0.01 14.63 11.66
CA GLN A 337 -0.14 13.30 11.08
C GLN A 337 -1.61 12.92 10.97
N THR A 338 -2.42 13.30 11.97
CA THR A 338 -3.87 13.09 11.93
C THR A 338 -4.56 13.91 10.84
N VAL A 339 -4.09 15.12 10.52
CA VAL A 339 -4.70 16.00 9.50
C VAL A 339 -4.46 15.48 8.08
N GLU A 340 -3.22 15.11 7.73
CA GLU A 340 -2.91 14.56 6.40
C GLU A 340 -3.54 13.19 6.21
N THR A 341 -3.49 12.32 7.23
CA THR A 341 -4.16 11.02 7.22
C THR A 341 -5.68 11.17 7.11
N GLU A 342 -6.28 12.14 7.79
CA GLU A 342 -7.72 12.43 7.68
C GLU A 342 -8.08 12.97 6.29
N GLY A 343 -7.26 13.87 5.73
CA GLY A 343 -7.43 14.37 4.37
C GLY A 343 -7.30 13.27 3.32
N LEU A 344 -6.32 12.37 3.48
CA LEU A 344 -6.16 11.16 2.65
C LEU A 344 -7.41 10.28 2.73
N LEU A 345 -7.86 9.94 3.93
CA LEU A 345 -9.03 9.08 4.13
C LEU A 345 -10.33 9.71 3.60
N ALA A 346 -10.52 11.02 3.79
CA ALA A 346 -11.74 11.71 3.38
C ALA A 346 -11.80 11.99 1.87
N THR A 347 -10.65 12.10 1.21
CA THR A 347 -10.59 12.23 -0.26
C THR A 347 -10.62 10.89 -0.95
N SER A 348 -10.17 9.84 -0.26
CA SER A 348 -10.31 8.45 -0.67
C SER A 348 -11.73 7.95 -0.43
N ASP A 349 -12.17 6.99 -1.23
CA ASP A 349 -13.49 6.36 -1.07
C ASP A 349 -13.45 5.27 0.03
N VAL A 350 -12.94 5.64 1.22
CA VAL A 350 -12.83 4.78 2.42
C VAL A 350 -13.88 5.21 3.43
N ASP A 351 -14.73 4.27 3.85
CA ASP A 351 -15.73 4.54 4.88
C ASP A 351 -15.12 4.46 6.28
N VAL A 352 -14.93 5.63 6.89
CA VAL A 352 -14.36 5.79 8.24
C VAL A 352 -15.40 5.98 9.34
N ARG A 353 -16.70 5.87 9.02
CA ARG A 353 -17.77 6.05 10.01
C ARG A 353 -17.70 4.98 11.09
N GLU A 354 -18.18 5.30 12.28
CA GLU A 354 -18.42 4.28 13.29
C GLU A 354 -19.55 3.35 12.84
N PHE A 355 -19.56 2.12 13.36
CA PHE A 355 -20.60 1.15 13.04
C PHE A 355 -21.93 1.62 13.64
N PRO A 356 -23.01 1.72 12.84
CA PRO A 356 -24.32 2.15 13.33
C PRO A 356 -24.92 1.09 14.26
N GLU A 357 -25.87 1.51 15.11
CA GLU A 357 -26.54 0.62 16.07
C GLU A 357 -27.19 -0.60 15.39
N GLU A 358 -27.75 -0.42 14.18
CA GLU A 358 -28.31 -1.50 13.37
C GLU A 358 -27.29 -2.61 13.09
N VAL A 359 -26.03 -2.24 12.80
CA VAL A 359 -24.93 -3.21 12.56
C VAL A 359 -24.47 -3.84 13.87
N ILE A 360 -24.36 -3.05 14.94
CA ILE A 360 -23.97 -3.55 16.27
C ILE A 360 -25.03 -4.51 16.82
N SER A 361 -26.31 -4.30 16.50
CA SER A 361 -27.42 -5.17 16.92
C SER A 361 -27.37 -6.58 16.31
N CYS A 362 -26.63 -6.76 15.20
CA CYS A 362 -26.40 -8.07 14.60
C CYS A 362 -25.34 -8.90 15.37
N LEU A 363 -24.59 -8.29 16.28
CA LEU A 363 -23.55 -8.98 17.05
C LEU A 363 -24.18 -9.86 18.14
N PRO A 364 -23.55 -11.00 18.49
CA PRO A 364 -24.03 -11.83 19.59
C PRO A 364 -23.97 -11.05 20.91
N SER A 365 -24.95 -11.29 21.78
CA SER A 365 -24.96 -10.70 23.12
C SER A 365 -23.80 -11.25 23.95
N VAL A 366 -22.87 -10.38 24.34
CA VAL A 366 -21.73 -10.71 25.20
C VAL A 366 -21.99 -10.14 26.58
N SER A 367 -22.00 -11.00 27.62
CA SER A 367 -22.14 -10.51 28.99
C SER A 367 -20.78 -9.97 29.47
N SER A 368 -20.79 -8.90 30.26
CA SER A 368 -19.57 -8.33 30.84
C SER A 368 -18.89 -9.25 31.87
N GLU A 369 -19.63 -10.22 32.43
CA GLU A 369 -19.14 -11.11 33.49
C GLU A 369 -18.65 -12.47 32.98
N THR A 370 -19.28 -13.03 31.94
CA THR A 370 -18.97 -14.39 31.45
C THR A 370 -18.42 -14.43 30.03
N GLY A 371 -18.36 -13.30 29.33
CA GLY A 371 -17.96 -13.23 27.93
C GLY A 371 -18.93 -13.93 26.99
N TRP A 372 -18.51 -14.15 25.74
CA TRP A 372 -19.29 -14.90 24.77
C TRP A 372 -19.15 -16.40 25.04
N LYS A 373 -20.29 -17.09 25.15
CA LYS A 373 -20.32 -18.53 25.33
C LYS A 373 -20.70 -19.20 24.02
N MET A 374 -19.85 -20.12 23.57
CA MET A 374 -20.13 -20.98 22.43
C MET A 374 -21.36 -21.84 22.70
N ASP A 375 -22.22 -21.95 21.68
CA ASP A 375 -23.37 -22.85 21.73
C ASP A 375 -22.88 -24.30 21.77
N GLY A 376 -23.41 -25.07 22.75
CA GLY A 376 -23.07 -26.48 22.92
C GLY A 376 -23.49 -27.32 21.72
N ASP A 377 -24.64 -27.01 21.11
CA ASP A 377 -25.13 -27.71 19.93
C ASP A 377 -24.18 -27.47 18.74
N GLU A 378 -23.67 -26.26 18.57
CA GLU A 378 -22.71 -25.92 17.51
C GLU A 378 -21.37 -26.66 17.70
N ILE A 379 -20.92 -26.87 18.94
CA ILE A 379 -19.73 -27.70 19.22
C ILE A 379 -19.96 -29.13 18.76
N THR A 380 -21.13 -29.72 19.02
CA THR A 380 -21.41 -31.12 18.65
C THR A 380 -21.51 -31.35 17.14
N ARG A 381 -21.93 -30.34 16.36
CA ARG A 381 -22.01 -30.43 14.89
C ARG A 381 -20.65 -30.32 14.21
N ARG A 382 -19.65 -29.79 14.91
CA ARG A 382 -18.31 -29.53 14.39
C ARG A 382 -17.35 -30.63 14.79
N ARG A 383 -16.33 -30.82 13.96
CA ARG A 383 -15.22 -31.70 14.33
C ARG A 383 -14.39 -31.02 15.42
N ASP A 384 -14.33 -31.65 16.59
CA ASP A 384 -13.57 -31.16 17.72
C ASP A 384 -12.07 -31.45 17.54
N LEU A 385 -11.28 -30.38 17.44
CA LEU A 385 -9.82 -30.42 17.31
C LEU A 385 -9.13 -29.71 18.49
N ARG A 386 -9.85 -29.36 19.56
CA ARG A 386 -9.29 -28.67 20.74
C ARG A 386 -8.16 -29.46 21.41
N ASP A 387 -8.17 -30.77 21.24
CA ASP A 387 -7.13 -31.65 21.73
C ASP A 387 -5.82 -31.59 20.93
N GLN A 388 -5.83 -31.08 19.71
CA GLN A 388 -4.65 -31.05 18.84
C GLN A 388 -3.68 -29.92 19.20
N ILE A 389 -2.41 -30.06 18.79
CA ILE A 389 -1.40 -28.99 18.92
C ILE A 389 -1.61 -28.00 17.78
N ILE A 390 -2.31 -26.92 18.09
CA ILE A 390 -2.64 -25.83 17.16
C ILE A 390 -2.04 -24.53 17.70
N PHE A 391 -1.46 -23.72 16.81
CA PHE A 391 -0.86 -22.43 17.13
C PHE A 391 -0.99 -21.46 15.96
N THR A 392 -0.83 -20.16 16.23
CA THR A 392 -0.80 -19.12 15.20
C THR A 392 0.62 -18.57 15.03
N ILE A 393 0.94 -18.04 13.84
CA ILE A 393 2.22 -17.37 13.55
C ILE A 393 1.91 -16.05 12.83
N ASP A 394 2.05 -14.93 13.55
CA ASP A 394 1.56 -13.62 13.10
C ASP A 394 2.58 -12.51 13.40
N PRO A 395 2.40 -11.29 12.87
CA PRO A 395 3.13 -10.13 13.38
C PRO A 395 2.89 -9.93 14.87
N LYS A 396 3.91 -9.51 15.62
CA LYS A 396 3.80 -9.24 17.08
C LYS A 396 2.62 -8.32 17.44
N THR A 397 2.35 -7.32 16.60
CA THR A 397 1.27 -6.33 16.77
C THR A 397 -0.10 -6.79 16.30
N ALA A 398 -0.23 -7.99 15.72
CA ALA A 398 -1.49 -8.50 15.19
C ALA A 398 -2.53 -8.72 16.30
N ARG A 399 -3.78 -8.35 16.01
CA ARG A 399 -4.93 -8.52 16.92
C ARG A 399 -6.04 -9.36 16.28
N ASP A 400 -6.11 -9.33 14.96
CA ASP A 400 -7.00 -10.03 14.06
C ASP A 400 -6.31 -11.28 13.49
N LEU A 401 -6.27 -12.36 14.27
CA LEU A 401 -5.62 -13.62 13.88
C LEU A 401 -6.61 -14.45 13.06
N ASP A 402 -6.42 -14.48 11.74
CA ASP A 402 -7.29 -15.20 10.79
C ASP A 402 -6.99 -16.70 10.73
N ASP A 403 -5.71 -17.09 10.89
CA ASP A 403 -5.23 -18.44 10.58
C ASP A 403 -4.44 -19.10 11.73
N ALA A 404 -4.58 -20.42 11.82
CA ALA A 404 -3.81 -21.27 12.72
C ALA A 404 -3.35 -22.55 11.98
N LEU A 405 -2.23 -23.11 12.43
CA LEU A 405 -1.58 -24.25 11.80
C LEU A 405 -1.48 -25.44 12.77
N SER A 406 -1.51 -26.65 12.21
CA SER A 406 -1.20 -27.89 12.93
C SER A 406 -0.50 -28.90 12.04
N ILE A 407 0.33 -29.75 12.66
CA ILE A 407 0.99 -30.87 11.99
C ILE A 407 1.11 -32.06 12.94
N ARG A 408 0.82 -33.26 12.45
CA ARG A 408 1.03 -34.51 13.19
C ARG A 408 1.47 -35.66 12.28
N PRO A 409 2.25 -36.62 12.81
CA PRO A 409 2.60 -37.81 12.04
C PRO A 409 1.33 -38.63 11.73
N CYS A 410 1.27 -39.15 10.52
CA CYS A 410 0.20 -40.02 10.04
C CYS A 410 0.81 -41.32 9.50
N ARG A 411 0.43 -42.47 10.08
CA ARG A 411 0.94 -43.79 9.67
C ARG A 411 0.23 -44.38 8.45
N ASN A 412 -0.77 -43.68 7.92
CA ASN A 412 -1.57 -44.17 6.81
C ASN A 412 -2.11 -43.01 5.95
N ILE A 413 -1.20 -42.38 5.20
CA ILE A 413 -1.54 -41.20 4.36
C ILE A 413 -2.32 -41.56 3.08
N ASP A 414 -2.25 -42.81 2.62
CA ASP A 414 -2.77 -43.30 1.34
C ASP A 414 -3.75 -44.48 1.45
N GLY A 415 -4.05 -44.94 2.67
CA GLY A 415 -4.86 -46.15 2.90
C GLY A 415 -4.05 -47.46 2.89
N SER A 416 -2.76 -47.43 2.56
CA SER A 416 -1.88 -48.62 2.43
C SER A 416 -0.84 -48.77 3.55
N GLY A 417 -0.84 -47.87 4.55
CA GLY A 417 0.11 -47.88 5.66
C GLY A 417 1.37 -47.04 5.41
N THR A 418 1.35 -46.16 4.40
CA THR A 418 2.44 -45.22 4.14
C THR A 418 2.50 -44.16 5.23
N HIS A 419 3.71 -43.87 5.70
CA HIS A 419 3.97 -42.86 6.72
C HIS A 419 4.12 -41.48 6.08
N GLY A 420 3.61 -40.45 6.74
CA GLY A 420 3.77 -39.05 6.36
C GLY A 420 3.13 -38.12 7.38
N TRP A 421 2.48 -37.06 6.92
CA TRP A 421 1.96 -35.98 7.76
C TRP A 421 0.47 -35.76 7.54
N GLU A 422 -0.25 -35.46 8.62
CA GLU A 422 -1.52 -34.76 8.54
C GLU A 422 -1.29 -33.30 8.93
N VAL A 423 -1.52 -32.39 8.00
CA VAL A 423 -1.35 -30.94 8.17
C VAL A 423 -2.71 -30.26 8.13
N GLY A 424 -2.96 -29.33 9.05
CA GLY A 424 -4.19 -28.55 9.13
C GLY A 424 -3.93 -27.06 9.00
N VAL A 425 -4.75 -26.40 8.18
CA VAL A 425 -4.93 -24.94 8.16
C VAL A 425 -6.33 -24.64 8.68
N HIS A 426 -6.41 -23.89 9.77
CA HIS A 426 -7.66 -23.58 10.47
C HIS A 426 -7.94 -22.09 10.36
N ILE A 427 -8.99 -21.71 9.64
CA ILE A 427 -9.34 -20.30 9.39
C ILE A 427 -10.50 -19.88 10.28
N ALA A 428 -10.49 -18.67 10.82
CA ALA A 428 -11.59 -18.09 11.59
C ALA A 428 -12.94 -18.22 10.86
N ASP A 429 -13.96 -18.79 11.51
CA ASP A 429 -15.28 -18.98 10.88
C ASP A 429 -16.15 -17.73 11.02
N VAL A 430 -15.79 -16.68 10.28
CA VAL A 430 -16.54 -15.42 10.26
C VAL A 430 -17.93 -15.60 9.64
N SER A 431 -18.10 -16.58 8.75
CA SER A 431 -19.38 -16.88 8.10
C SER A 431 -20.48 -17.31 9.08
N TYR A 432 -20.09 -17.80 10.27
CA TYR A 432 -21.01 -18.09 11.36
C TYR A 432 -21.62 -16.83 11.98
N PHE A 433 -20.82 -15.75 12.11
CA PHE A 433 -21.25 -14.51 12.75
C PHE A 433 -21.84 -13.50 11.77
N VAL A 434 -21.34 -13.47 10.54
CA VAL A 434 -21.79 -12.55 9.48
C VAL A 434 -22.72 -13.29 8.54
N LEU A 435 -24.01 -13.27 8.87
CA LEU A 435 -25.06 -13.92 8.08
C LEU A 435 -25.40 -13.09 6.85
N GLU A 436 -25.64 -13.76 5.73
CA GLU A 436 -25.97 -13.13 4.45
C GLU A 436 -27.25 -12.27 4.55
N ASN A 437 -27.27 -11.13 3.83
CA ASN A 437 -28.40 -10.20 3.78
C ASN A 437 -28.76 -9.54 5.13
N THR A 438 -27.80 -9.45 6.05
CA THR A 438 -27.96 -8.67 7.30
C THR A 438 -27.32 -7.28 7.16
N PRO A 439 -27.70 -6.29 8.01
CA PRO A 439 -27.03 -4.98 8.04
C PRO A 439 -25.50 -5.08 8.21
N LEU A 440 -25.04 -6.06 9.00
CA LEU A 440 -23.61 -6.32 9.18
C LEU A 440 -22.94 -6.82 7.90
N ASP A 441 -23.62 -7.69 7.14
CA ASP A 441 -23.14 -8.19 5.85
C ASP A 441 -23.07 -7.09 4.79
N GLU A 442 -24.12 -6.28 4.66
CA GLU A 442 -24.12 -5.13 3.77
C GLU A 442 -23.01 -4.14 4.12
N TRP A 443 -22.76 -3.91 5.41
CA TRP A 443 -21.66 -3.06 5.87
C TRP A 443 -20.28 -3.66 5.53
N ALA A 444 -20.11 -4.97 5.73
CA ALA A 444 -18.90 -5.70 5.38
C ALA A 444 -18.65 -5.66 3.87
N LEU A 445 -19.69 -5.85 3.04
CA LEU A 445 -19.63 -5.71 1.58
C LEU A 445 -19.25 -4.28 1.18
N ASN A 446 -19.89 -3.27 1.77
CA ASN A 446 -19.61 -1.87 1.47
C ASN A 446 -18.15 -1.50 1.74
N ARG A 447 -17.54 -2.02 2.81
CA ARG A 447 -16.12 -1.83 3.11
C ARG A 447 -15.21 -2.73 2.27
N ALA A 448 -15.65 -3.96 2.00
CA ALA A 448 -14.99 -5.06 1.27
C ALA A 448 -13.63 -5.54 1.81
N THR A 449 -12.81 -4.65 2.39
CA THR A 449 -11.50 -4.96 2.97
C THR A 449 -11.18 -4.01 4.11
N SER A 450 -10.44 -4.48 5.12
CA SER A 450 -9.82 -3.59 6.11
C SER A 450 -8.74 -2.72 5.45
N VAL A 451 -8.60 -1.47 5.89
CA VAL A 451 -7.60 -0.52 5.38
C VAL A 451 -6.53 -0.29 6.45
N TYR A 452 -5.31 -0.75 6.18
CA TYR A 452 -4.16 -0.59 7.07
C TYR A 452 -3.42 0.71 6.75
N LEU A 453 -3.29 1.57 7.75
CA LEU A 453 -2.41 2.74 7.75
C LEU A 453 -1.22 2.46 8.67
N VAL A 454 -0.27 3.39 8.73
CA VAL A 454 0.93 3.22 9.55
C VAL A 454 0.61 3.25 11.06
N ASP A 455 -0.29 4.13 11.51
CA ASP A 455 -0.70 4.25 12.93
C ASP A 455 -1.92 3.44 13.32
N LYS A 456 -2.81 3.13 12.37
CA LYS A 456 -4.13 2.57 12.68
C LYS A 456 -4.69 1.70 11.56
N VAL A 457 -5.72 0.96 11.90
CA VAL A 457 -6.49 0.13 10.96
C VAL A 457 -7.94 0.61 10.95
N ILE A 458 -8.52 0.77 9.76
CA ILE A 458 -9.97 0.91 9.58
C ILE A 458 -10.53 -0.48 9.33
N PRO A 459 -11.21 -1.11 10.31
CA PRO A 459 -11.59 -2.51 10.22
C PRO A 459 -12.82 -2.69 9.31
N MET A 460 -12.88 -3.81 8.60
CA MET A 460 -14.06 -4.21 7.83
C MET A 460 -15.25 -4.54 8.73
N LEU A 461 -15.00 -5.26 9.83
CA LEU A 461 -16.00 -5.72 10.80
C LEU A 461 -15.84 -4.99 12.14
N PRO A 462 -16.87 -5.00 13.02
CA PRO A 462 -16.75 -4.46 14.37
C PRO A 462 -15.61 -5.11 15.16
N ARG A 463 -14.93 -4.32 16.01
CA ARG A 463 -13.76 -4.78 16.79
C ARG A 463 -14.05 -6.01 17.65
N LEU A 464 -15.28 -6.15 18.16
CA LEU A 464 -15.70 -7.33 18.90
C LEU A 464 -15.55 -8.62 18.08
N LEU A 465 -15.84 -8.59 16.79
CA LEU A 465 -15.59 -9.74 15.90
C LEU A 465 -14.11 -9.85 15.55
N CYS A 466 -13.47 -8.74 15.17
CA CYS A 466 -12.08 -8.76 14.67
C CYS A 466 -11.04 -9.17 15.72
N GLU A 467 -11.13 -8.62 16.93
CA GLU A 467 -10.07 -8.73 17.94
C GLU A 467 -10.39 -9.79 19.02
N ASP A 468 -11.65 -10.24 19.11
CA ASP A 468 -12.09 -11.19 20.13
C ASP A 468 -12.77 -12.44 19.56
N LEU A 469 -14.01 -12.34 19.08
CA LEU A 469 -14.86 -13.51 18.80
C LEU A 469 -14.36 -14.38 17.66
N CYS A 470 -13.93 -13.78 16.55
CA CYS A 470 -13.41 -14.51 15.39
C CYS A 470 -11.91 -14.77 15.51
N SER A 471 -11.17 -13.85 16.15
CA SER A 471 -9.72 -13.94 16.28
C SER A 471 -9.30 -15.22 17.01
N LEU A 472 -8.32 -15.93 16.45
CA LEU A 472 -7.83 -17.22 16.97
C LEU A 472 -6.88 -17.05 18.18
N ASN A 473 -7.34 -16.29 19.17
CA ASN A 473 -6.63 -15.98 20.41
C ASN A 473 -6.23 -17.25 21.18
N SER A 474 -5.05 -17.23 21.81
CA SER A 474 -4.52 -18.38 22.55
C SER A 474 -5.29 -18.66 23.83
N GLY A 475 -5.46 -19.94 24.16
CA GLY A 475 -6.12 -20.42 25.37
C GLY A 475 -7.64 -20.46 25.33
N VAL A 476 -8.26 -19.97 24.24
CA VAL A 476 -9.72 -19.87 24.12
C VAL A 476 -10.25 -20.76 23.01
N ASP A 477 -11.42 -21.36 23.23
CA ASP A 477 -12.12 -22.13 22.21
C ASP A 477 -12.61 -21.19 21.10
N ARG A 478 -12.39 -21.58 19.85
CA ARG A 478 -12.74 -20.80 18.66
C ARG A 478 -13.33 -21.66 17.55
N LEU A 479 -14.32 -21.09 16.86
CA LEU A 479 -14.95 -21.67 15.68
C LEU A 479 -14.08 -21.43 14.45
N THR A 480 -13.80 -22.50 13.71
CA THR A 480 -12.96 -22.44 12.51
C THR A 480 -13.57 -23.21 11.35
N PHE A 481 -13.16 -22.81 10.14
CA PHE A 481 -13.30 -23.58 8.92
C PHE A 481 -11.92 -24.13 8.54
N SER A 482 -11.77 -25.45 8.63
CA SER A 482 -10.48 -26.10 8.43
C SER A 482 -10.36 -26.77 7.07
N VAL A 483 -9.13 -26.70 6.54
CA VAL A 483 -8.65 -27.54 5.44
C VAL A 483 -7.53 -28.41 5.99
N MET A 484 -7.64 -29.72 5.80
CA MET A 484 -6.66 -30.68 6.29
C MET A 484 -6.21 -31.59 5.16
N TRP A 485 -4.92 -31.90 5.13
CA TRP A 485 -4.33 -32.76 4.11
C TRP A 485 -3.54 -33.89 4.76
N LYS A 486 -3.57 -35.06 4.12
CA LYS A 486 -2.54 -36.08 4.31
C LYS A 486 -1.52 -35.95 3.20
N MET A 487 -0.26 -35.79 3.55
CA MET A 487 0.82 -35.57 2.60
C MET A 487 2.09 -36.32 2.96
N ASP A 488 2.91 -36.61 1.95
CA ASP A 488 4.25 -37.18 2.15
C ASP A 488 5.27 -36.11 2.56
N ASP A 489 6.50 -36.55 2.87
CA ASP A 489 7.61 -35.64 3.23
C ASP A 489 8.03 -34.70 2.08
N LYS A 490 7.52 -34.92 0.86
CA LYS A 490 7.76 -34.08 -0.31
C LYS A 490 6.63 -33.06 -0.53
N GLY A 491 5.65 -32.99 0.36
CA GLY A 491 4.51 -32.09 0.25
C GLY A 491 3.50 -32.49 -0.82
N ASN A 492 3.52 -33.75 -1.29
CA ASN A 492 2.48 -34.25 -2.19
C ASN A 492 1.22 -34.58 -1.39
N VAL A 493 0.11 -33.91 -1.69
CA VAL A 493 -1.20 -34.16 -1.08
C VAL A 493 -1.79 -35.45 -1.67
N LEU A 494 -2.18 -36.36 -0.79
CA LEU A 494 -2.78 -37.66 -1.12
C LEU A 494 -4.26 -37.72 -0.76
N ASP A 495 -4.63 -37.06 0.34
CA ASP A 495 -6.00 -36.95 0.82
C ASP A 495 -6.26 -35.53 1.31
N GLU A 496 -7.48 -35.06 1.11
CA GLU A 496 -7.88 -33.67 1.36
C GLU A 496 -9.28 -33.65 2.00
N TRP A 497 -9.38 -32.95 3.14
CA TRP A 497 -10.60 -32.83 3.92
C TRP A 497 -10.93 -31.37 4.21
N PHE A 498 -12.21 -31.03 4.08
CA PHE A 498 -12.76 -29.71 4.39
C PHE A 498 -13.86 -29.86 5.43
N GLY A 499 -13.94 -28.96 6.40
CA GLY A 499 -15.08 -28.93 7.30
C GLY A 499 -14.99 -27.88 8.41
N ARG A 500 -16.12 -27.66 9.05
CA ARG A 500 -16.24 -26.79 10.22
C ARG A 500 -15.73 -27.52 11.48
N THR A 501 -14.91 -26.81 12.24
CA THR A 501 -14.16 -27.33 13.39
C THR A 501 -14.27 -26.41 14.60
N VAL A 502 -13.94 -26.96 15.76
CA VAL A 502 -13.66 -26.19 16.97
C VAL A 502 -12.21 -26.43 17.35
N ILE A 503 -11.45 -25.35 17.58
CA ILE A 503 -10.03 -25.42 17.95
C ILE A 503 -9.79 -24.67 19.26
N ARG A 504 -8.62 -24.93 19.87
CA ARG A 504 -8.05 -24.11 20.92
C ARG A 504 -6.58 -23.87 20.57
N SER A 505 -6.26 -22.65 20.14
CA SER A 505 -4.87 -22.27 19.89
C SER A 505 -4.13 -22.28 21.22
N ARG A 506 -2.97 -22.95 21.31
CA ARG A 506 -2.22 -23.04 22.57
C ARG A 506 -1.28 -21.87 22.79
N VAL A 507 -0.78 -21.32 21.70
CA VAL A 507 0.23 -20.25 21.72
C VAL A 507 0.07 -19.37 20.49
N LYS A 508 0.26 -18.06 20.70
CA LYS A 508 0.44 -17.07 19.63
C LYS A 508 1.93 -16.86 19.42
N LEU A 509 2.47 -17.35 18.30
CA LEU A 509 3.86 -17.10 17.93
C LEU A 509 3.97 -15.83 17.10
N ALA A 510 5.05 -15.08 17.31
CA ALA A 510 5.43 -14.01 16.41
C ALA A 510 6.31 -14.60 15.29
N TYR A 511 6.38 -13.95 14.13
CA TYR A 511 7.30 -14.35 13.06
C TYR A 511 8.76 -14.42 13.53
N GLU A 512 9.14 -13.55 14.46
CA GLU A 512 10.46 -13.55 15.09
C GLU A 512 10.70 -14.83 15.89
N HIS A 513 9.75 -15.25 16.74
CA HIS A 513 9.88 -16.50 17.50
C HIS A 513 10.02 -17.72 16.56
N ALA A 514 9.16 -17.80 15.54
CA ALA A 514 9.23 -18.88 14.57
C ALA A 514 10.54 -18.87 13.76
N GLN A 515 11.08 -17.68 13.48
CA GLN A 515 12.38 -17.58 12.80
C GLN A 515 13.52 -18.05 13.71
N ASP A 516 13.51 -17.65 14.98
CA ASP A 516 14.54 -18.05 15.94
C ASP A 516 14.58 -19.59 16.09
N PHE A 517 13.42 -20.24 16.03
CA PHE A 517 13.30 -21.71 16.03
C PHE A 517 13.93 -22.35 14.79
N ILE A 518 13.75 -21.73 13.62
CA ILE A 518 14.31 -22.21 12.34
C ILE A 518 15.84 -22.03 12.30
N GLU A 519 16.34 -20.91 12.81
CA GLU A 519 17.78 -20.59 12.80
C GLU A 519 18.56 -21.35 13.87
N ASN A 520 17.94 -21.63 15.02
CA ASN A 520 18.60 -22.23 16.18
C ASN A 520 17.90 -23.53 16.65
N PRO A 521 17.81 -24.58 15.80
CA PRO A 521 17.02 -25.79 16.08
C PRO A 521 17.54 -26.62 17.25
N GLU A 522 18.83 -26.50 17.60
CA GLU A 522 19.47 -27.23 18.70
C GLU A 522 19.42 -26.48 20.04
N THR A 523 18.90 -25.24 20.06
CA THR A 523 18.87 -24.43 21.28
C THR A 523 17.73 -24.89 22.18
N ASP A 524 18.07 -25.26 23.42
CA ASP A 524 17.08 -25.54 24.46
C ASP A 524 16.61 -24.21 25.08
N PHE A 525 15.65 -23.56 24.42
CA PHE A 525 15.07 -22.31 24.89
C PHE A 525 14.52 -22.47 26.33
N LEU A 526 14.79 -21.49 27.18
CA LEU A 526 14.21 -21.45 28.51
C LEU A 526 12.70 -21.19 28.38
N ASP A 527 11.89 -21.80 29.24
CA ASP A 527 10.43 -21.59 29.23
C ASP A 527 10.05 -20.10 29.42
N ALA A 528 10.94 -19.28 30.02
CA ALA A 528 10.76 -17.84 30.19
C ALA A 528 10.98 -17.01 28.91
N GLU A 529 11.66 -17.56 27.90
CA GLU A 529 11.91 -16.92 26.60
C GLU A 529 10.84 -17.30 25.56
N PHE A 530 10.04 -18.33 25.86
CA PHE A 530 8.97 -18.82 25.01
C PHE A 530 7.65 -18.06 25.31
N PRO A 531 6.80 -17.77 24.31
CA PRO A 531 5.51 -17.13 24.55
C PRO A 531 4.60 -17.95 25.48
N GLU A 532 3.78 -17.26 26.28
CA GLU A 532 2.94 -17.92 27.29
C GLU A 532 1.98 -18.95 26.66
N ILE A 533 2.07 -20.20 27.13
CA ILE A 533 1.19 -21.30 26.73
C ILE A 533 -0.06 -21.25 27.60
N SER A 534 -1.19 -20.95 26.99
CA SER A 534 -2.36 -20.44 27.72
C SER A 534 -3.29 -21.53 28.29
N ASP A 535 -3.03 -22.83 28.06
CA ASP A 535 -4.03 -23.89 28.28
C ASP A 535 -3.76 -24.82 29.48
N GLY A 536 -2.73 -24.58 30.29
CA GLY A 536 -2.47 -25.34 31.53
C GLY A 536 -2.20 -26.84 31.32
N VAL A 537 -1.98 -27.27 30.07
CA VAL A 537 -1.75 -28.68 29.70
C VAL A 537 -0.35 -29.11 30.12
N THR A 538 -0.25 -30.31 30.70
CA THR A 538 1.03 -30.84 31.17
C THR A 538 1.88 -31.42 30.03
N VAL A 539 3.20 -31.36 30.17
CA VAL A 539 4.17 -31.99 29.24
C VAL A 539 3.83 -33.45 28.95
N ALA A 540 3.35 -34.19 29.96
CA ALA A 540 2.99 -35.60 29.83
C ALA A 540 1.83 -35.83 28.84
N GLN A 541 0.79 -35.00 28.89
CA GLN A 541 -0.38 -35.10 28.01
C GLN A 541 -0.06 -34.77 26.54
N ILE A 542 0.95 -33.92 26.31
CA ILE A 542 1.39 -33.57 24.95
C ILE A 542 2.34 -34.65 24.42
N LYS A 543 3.20 -35.25 25.26
CA LYS A 543 4.10 -36.35 24.89
C LYS A 543 3.34 -37.56 24.32
N GLU A 544 2.25 -37.98 24.97
CA GLU A 544 1.39 -39.07 24.49
C GLU A 544 0.88 -38.82 23.06
N LYS A 545 0.58 -37.56 22.73
CA LYS A 545 0.05 -37.16 21.41
C LYS A 545 1.11 -37.05 20.33
N VAL A 546 2.37 -36.82 20.69
CA VAL A 546 3.50 -36.71 19.73
C VAL A 546 4.07 -38.09 19.36
N GLY A 547 3.87 -39.10 20.20
CA GLY A 547 4.19 -40.51 19.88
C GLY A 547 5.68 -40.82 19.85
N THR A 548 6.50 -40.05 20.57
CA THR A 548 7.95 -40.26 20.67
C THR A 548 8.28 -41.06 21.94
N ASP A 549 8.56 -42.35 21.79
CA ASP A 549 9.01 -43.25 22.87
C ASP A 549 10.46 -42.95 23.33
N ALA A 550 11.17 -42.08 22.61
CA ALA A 550 12.54 -41.68 22.90
C ALA A 550 12.56 -40.30 23.59
N LEU A 551 13.12 -40.26 24.81
CA LEU A 551 13.59 -39.08 25.57
C LEU A 551 12.59 -38.50 26.59
N SER A 552 12.84 -38.83 27.86
CA SER A 552 12.07 -38.43 29.04
C SER A 552 12.09 -36.92 29.35
N ASP A 553 13.02 -36.15 28.77
CA ASP A 553 13.43 -34.84 29.33
C ASP A 553 13.01 -33.60 28.51
N TRP A 554 12.16 -33.77 27.50
CA TRP A 554 11.77 -32.69 26.60
C TRP A 554 10.82 -31.66 27.26
N ARG A 555 11.09 -30.35 27.06
CA ARG A 555 10.29 -29.20 27.53
C ARG A 555 9.10 -28.87 26.60
N LEU A 556 8.07 -28.17 27.08
CA LEU A 556 6.92 -27.78 26.24
C LEU A 556 7.34 -26.95 25.02
N ALA A 557 8.22 -25.96 25.23
CA ALA A 557 8.75 -25.09 24.18
C ALA A 557 9.33 -25.91 23.02
N SER A 558 10.13 -26.93 23.34
CA SER A 558 10.75 -27.81 22.36
C SER A 558 9.69 -28.46 21.45
N ILE A 559 8.48 -28.80 21.94
CA ILE A 559 7.45 -29.48 21.13
C ILE A 559 6.97 -28.55 20.01
N PHE A 560 6.71 -27.29 20.33
CA PHE A 560 6.30 -26.29 19.35
C PHE A 560 7.42 -25.99 18.37
N ILE A 561 8.68 -25.92 18.83
CA ILE A 561 9.85 -25.78 17.96
C ILE A 561 9.87 -26.90 16.92
N LEU A 562 9.75 -28.17 17.36
CA LEU A 562 9.70 -29.32 16.45
C LEU A 562 8.56 -29.22 15.43
N LYS A 563 7.36 -28.78 15.85
CA LYS A 563 6.22 -28.60 14.95
C LYS A 563 6.45 -27.51 13.90
N VAL A 564 7.06 -26.39 14.30
CA VAL A 564 7.44 -25.31 13.39
C VAL A 564 8.49 -25.80 12.39
N LEU A 565 9.50 -26.55 12.84
CA LEU A 565 10.53 -27.14 11.97
C LEU A 565 9.91 -28.13 10.96
N GLN A 566 8.99 -28.99 11.40
CA GLN A 566 8.29 -29.93 10.50
C GLN A 566 7.47 -29.19 9.42
N LEU A 567 6.74 -28.15 9.81
CA LEU A 567 6.01 -27.30 8.85
C LEU A 567 6.97 -26.57 7.90
N HIS A 568 8.11 -26.08 8.42
CA HIS A 568 9.13 -25.38 7.64
C HIS A 568 9.71 -26.28 6.55
N ASP A 569 10.06 -27.53 6.88
CA ASP A 569 10.61 -28.48 5.91
C ASP A 569 9.66 -28.74 4.75
N ILE A 570 8.38 -28.97 5.04
CA ILE A 570 7.34 -29.14 4.01
C ILE A 570 7.18 -27.86 3.20
N ALA A 571 7.09 -26.69 3.85
CA ALA A 571 6.93 -25.41 3.17
C ALA A 571 8.12 -25.11 2.22
N ARG A 572 9.35 -25.47 2.60
CA ARG A 572 10.51 -25.33 1.71
C ARG A 572 10.38 -26.18 0.44
N VAL A 573 9.85 -27.40 0.56
CA VAL A 573 9.61 -28.26 -0.60
C VAL A 573 8.49 -27.70 -1.47
N LEU A 574 7.36 -27.29 -0.89
CA LEU A 574 6.26 -26.64 -1.61
C LEU A 574 6.73 -25.42 -2.39
N ARG A 575 7.48 -24.52 -1.74
CA ARG A 575 8.06 -23.32 -2.36
C ARG A 575 9.01 -23.67 -3.51
N ARG A 576 9.88 -24.67 -3.31
CA ARG A 576 10.82 -25.12 -4.35
C ARG A 576 10.06 -25.64 -5.57
N ASN A 577 9.06 -26.48 -5.37
CA ASN A 577 8.23 -27.05 -6.44
C ASN A 577 7.47 -25.93 -7.17
N ARG A 578 6.86 -24.99 -6.44
CA ARG A 578 6.16 -23.83 -7.00
C ARG A 578 7.09 -22.94 -7.85
N ARG A 579 8.32 -22.74 -7.42
CA ARG A 579 9.34 -21.99 -8.18
C ARG A 579 9.78 -22.74 -9.44
N GLN A 580 10.02 -24.06 -9.34
CA GLN A 580 10.34 -24.90 -10.49
C GLN A 580 9.20 -24.93 -11.51
N ASN A 581 7.95 -24.85 -11.04
CA ASN A 581 6.77 -24.71 -11.88
C ASN A 581 6.59 -23.30 -12.47
N GLY A 582 7.46 -22.33 -12.16
CA GLY A 582 7.48 -21.01 -12.80
C GLY A 582 6.75 -19.91 -12.04
N SER A 583 6.56 -20.05 -10.72
CA SER A 583 6.07 -18.93 -9.92
C SER A 583 7.06 -17.78 -9.93
N LEU A 584 6.58 -16.63 -10.38
CA LEU A 584 7.30 -15.37 -10.46
C LEU A 584 7.06 -14.54 -9.21
N ARG A 585 8.14 -14.18 -8.52
CA ARG A 585 8.12 -13.29 -7.37
C ARG A 585 8.86 -11.99 -7.70
N LEU A 586 8.14 -10.87 -7.61
CA LEU A 586 8.66 -9.53 -7.84
C LEU A 586 8.38 -8.69 -6.59
N ASP A 587 9.31 -8.72 -5.63
CA ASP A 587 9.14 -7.98 -4.39
C ASP A 587 9.58 -6.52 -4.55
N GLN A 588 8.83 -5.60 -3.94
CA GLN A 588 9.30 -4.24 -3.67
C GLN A 588 9.60 -4.11 -2.18
N PRO A 589 10.67 -3.38 -1.83
CA PRO A 589 10.91 -3.05 -0.44
C PRO A 589 9.73 -2.24 0.10
N LYS A 590 9.17 -2.67 1.25
CA LYS A 590 8.04 -1.99 1.89
C LYS A 590 8.55 -1.17 3.08
N LEU A 591 8.07 0.06 3.19
CA LEU A 591 8.36 0.94 4.32
C LEU A 591 7.60 0.47 5.56
N ASN A 592 8.34 0.22 6.64
CA ASN A 592 7.80 -0.06 7.97
C ASN A 592 8.33 0.97 8.96
N PHE A 593 7.49 1.39 9.90
CA PHE A 593 7.83 2.45 10.84
C PHE A 593 7.79 1.93 12.26
N VAL A 594 8.79 2.33 13.04
CA VAL A 594 8.73 2.25 14.50
C VAL A 594 8.20 3.60 14.97
N LEU A 595 7.07 3.56 15.66
CA LEU A 595 6.39 4.74 16.18
C LEU A 595 6.66 4.89 17.68
N ASP A 596 6.78 6.12 18.13
CA ASP A 596 6.75 6.45 19.55
C ASP A 596 5.35 6.20 20.13
N ASP A 597 5.25 5.50 21.25
CA ASP A 597 3.96 5.04 21.77
C ASP A 597 3.04 6.17 22.23
N GLU A 598 3.59 7.27 22.74
CA GLU A 598 2.83 8.43 23.22
C GLU A 598 2.48 9.40 22.08
N THR A 599 3.47 9.75 21.26
CA THR A 599 3.32 10.79 20.23
C THR A 599 2.85 10.25 18.88
N LYS A 600 2.95 8.94 18.65
CA LYS A 600 2.69 8.23 17.37
C LYS A 600 3.55 8.70 16.20
N LEU A 601 4.58 9.49 16.47
CA LEU A 601 5.49 9.96 15.44
C LEU A 601 6.55 8.89 15.12
N PRO A 602 7.04 8.82 13.86
CA PRO A 602 8.07 7.87 13.51
C PRO A 602 9.39 8.23 14.21
N ILE A 603 9.95 7.26 14.93
CA ILE A 603 11.30 7.31 15.52
C ILE A 603 12.32 6.52 14.69
N GLY A 604 11.84 5.58 13.89
CA GLY A 604 12.65 4.78 12.98
C GLY A 604 11.87 4.37 11.75
N VAL A 605 12.59 4.16 10.66
CA VAL A 605 12.08 3.48 9.47
C VAL A 605 12.96 2.27 9.23
N SER A 606 12.31 1.14 9.01
CA SER A 606 12.91 -0.08 8.55
C SER A 606 12.30 -0.44 7.20
N VAL A 607 13.01 -1.27 6.45
CA VAL A 607 12.50 -1.78 5.19
C VAL A 607 12.36 -3.28 5.26
N TYR A 608 11.18 -3.74 4.87
CA TYR A 608 10.91 -5.15 4.63
C TYR A 608 11.88 -5.62 3.53
N GLU A 609 12.82 -6.51 3.89
CA GLU A 609 13.81 -7.23 3.06
C GLU A 609 15.30 -6.79 3.01
N VAL A 610 15.82 -5.88 3.85
CA VAL A 610 17.28 -5.59 3.81
C VAL A 610 17.93 -5.36 5.17
N ILE A 611 17.80 -6.30 6.11
CA ILE A 611 18.75 -6.40 7.23
C ILE A 611 19.06 -7.88 7.45
N SER A 612 20.16 -8.34 6.86
CA SER A 612 20.69 -9.68 7.13
C SER A 612 22.08 -9.67 7.77
N TYR A 613 22.81 -8.55 7.89
CA TYR A 613 24.23 -8.67 8.30
C TYR A 613 24.86 -7.57 9.18
N ILE A 614 24.14 -6.60 9.75
CA ILE A 614 24.78 -5.64 10.68
C ILE A 614 24.02 -5.54 12.01
N LEU A 615 24.72 -6.00 13.06
CA LEU A 615 24.42 -5.96 14.50
C LEU A 615 23.25 -6.84 14.97
N SER A 616 23.63 -8.00 15.50
CA SER A 616 22.83 -9.03 16.19
C SER A 616 21.86 -8.51 17.27
N LEU A 617 21.99 -7.25 17.73
CA LEU A 617 21.09 -6.65 18.72
C LEU A 617 19.96 -5.78 18.14
N VAL A 618 19.99 -5.41 16.86
CA VAL A 618 18.95 -4.57 16.22
C VAL A 618 18.06 -5.37 15.24
N SER A 619 18.53 -6.53 14.78
CA SER A 619 17.73 -7.49 13.98
C SER A 619 16.49 -8.02 14.73
N PHE A 620 16.54 -8.01 16.07
CA PHE A 620 15.49 -8.50 16.97
C PHE A 620 14.16 -7.73 16.88
N LEU A 621 14.14 -6.52 16.28
CA LEU A 621 12.96 -5.65 16.27
C LEU A 621 12.24 -5.54 14.92
N LEU A 622 12.72 -6.22 13.87
CA LEU A 622 12.30 -5.87 12.51
C LEU A 622 11.70 -7.07 11.77
N ASN A 623 10.39 -6.97 11.53
CA ASN A 623 9.61 -7.77 10.59
C ASN A 623 10.26 -7.66 9.19
N VAL A 624 11.18 -8.57 8.86
CA VAL A 624 11.74 -8.81 7.53
C VAL A 624 11.02 -10.05 6.98
N SER A 625 10.79 -10.16 5.66
CA SER A 625 10.28 -11.42 5.08
C SER A 625 11.30 -12.54 5.34
N LYS A 626 11.04 -13.31 6.38
CA LYS A 626 11.89 -14.37 6.90
C LYS A 626 11.35 -15.73 6.44
N GLU A 627 12.11 -16.80 6.69
CA GLU A 627 11.66 -18.16 6.38
C GLU A 627 10.34 -18.50 7.08
N SER A 628 10.09 -17.93 8.28
CA SER A 628 8.83 -18.02 8.99
C SER A 628 7.64 -17.38 8.25
N ASN A 629 7.83 -16.27 7.52
CA ASN A 629 6.77 -15.67 6.69
C ASN A 629 6.41 -16.59 5.52
N HIS A 630 7.44 -17.14 4.87
CA HIS A 630 7.22 -18.02 3.73
C HIS A 630 6.63 -19.37 4.15
N LEU A 631 6.91 -19.86 5.37
CA LEU A 631 6.25 -21.03 5.94
C LEU A 631 4.73 -20.85 5.92
N VAL A 632 4.23 -19.76 6.50
CA VAL A 632 2.80 -19.45 6.53
C VAL A 632 2.26 -19.24 5.11
N GLU A 633 3.00 -18.51 4.26
CA GLU A 633 2.61 -18.24 2.86
C GLU A 633 2.27 -19.52 2.09
N GLU A 634 3.11 -20.55 2.13
CA GLU A 634 2.88 -21.78 1.34
C GLU A 634 1.62 -22.53 1.78
N PHE A 635 1.35 -22.64 3.08
CA PHE A 635 0.14 -23.31 3.56
C PHE A 635 -1.12 -22.49 3.29
N MET A 636 -1.05 -21.15 3.36
CA MET A 636 -2.15 -20.30 2.95
C MET A 636 -2.42 -20.41 1.44
N LEU A 637 -1.38 -20.46 0.60
CA LEU A 637 -1.54 -20.70 -0.83
C LEU A 637 -2.18 -22.06 -1.10
N LEU A 638 -1.74 -23.12 -0.42
CA LEU A 638 -2.31 -24.46 -0.55
C LEU A 638 -3.79 -24.48 -0.17
N ALA A 639 -4.18 -23.85 0.95
CA ALA A 639 -5.57 -23.70 1.39
C ALA A 639 -6.44 -22.94 0.36
N ASN A 640 -5.94 -21.84 -0.17
CA ASN A 640 -6.65 -21.04 -1.17
C ASN A 640 -6.91 -21.83 -2.47
N LEU A 641 -5.94 -22.63 -2.91
CA LEU A 641 -6.06 -23.45 -4.12
C LEU A 641 -7.00 -24.64 -3.91
N ALA A 642 -6.87 -25.31 -2.76
CA ALA A 642 -7.76 -26.36 -2.29
C ALA A 642 -9.23 -25.93 -2.37
N VAL A 643 -9.54 -24.81 -1.74
CA VAL A 643 -10.90 -24.27 -1.68
C VAL A 643 -11.36 -23.79 -3.05
N ALA A 644 -10.51 -23.13 -3.85
CA ALA A 644 -10.85 -22.72 -5.22
C ALA A 644 -11.32 -23.91 -6.07
N ARG A 645 -10.57 -25.03 -6.06
CA ARG A 645 -10.96 -26.25 -6.78
C ARG A 645 -12.28 -26.82 -6.26
N LYS A 646 -12.48 -26.82 -4.94
CA LYS A 646 -13.69 -27.37 -4.32
C LYS A 646 -14.93 -26.56 -4.72
N ILE A 647 -14.90 -25.23 -4.61
CA ILE A 647 -16.05 -24.38 -4.93
C ILE A 647 -16.34 -24.34 -6.44
N GLU A 648 -15.31 -24.28 -7.29
CA GLU A 648 -15.49 -24.27 -8.76
C GLU A 648 -16.17 -25.56 -9.23
N ARG A 649 -15.77 -26.72 -8.69
CA ARG A 649 -16.39 -28.01 -9.05
C ARG A 649 -17.86 -28.13 -8.65
N HIS A 650 -18.28 -27.47 -7.56
CA HIS A 650 -19.66 -27.55 -7.07
C HIS A 650 -20.53 -26.43 -7.69
N TYR A 651 -19.95 -25.26 -7.93
CA TYR A 651 -20.62 -24.06 -8.42
C TYR A 651 -19.85 -23.45 -9.61
N PRO A 652 -19.83 -24.11 -10.78
CA PRO A 652 -19.01 -23.66 -11.91
C PRO A 652 -19.41 -22.28 -12.45
N GLU A 653 -20.67 -21.87 -12.28
CA GLU A 653 -21.15 -20.55 -12.73
C GLU A 653 -21.03 -19.46 -11.66
N THR A 654 -21.16 -19.81 -10.38
CA THR A 654 -21.24 -18.85 -9.26
C THR A 654 -20.08 -18.96 -8.27
N ALA A 655 -18.97 -19.60 -8.66
CA ALA A 655 -17.74 -19.57 -7.87
C ALA A 655 -17.08 -18.17 -7.93
N LEU A 656 -16.77 -17.61 -6.76
CA LEU A 656 -15.96 -16.39 -6.65
C LEU A 656 -14.47 -16.78 -6.66
N LEU A 657 -13.79 -16.42 -7.75
CA LEU A 657 -12.39 -16.76 -7.99
C LEU A 657 -11.55 -15.50 -8.13
N ARG A 658 -10.24 -15.68 -8.23
CA ARG A 658 -9.25 -14.61 -8.37
C ARG A 658 -8.15 -15.00 -9.36
N SER A 659 -8.04 -14.23 -10.44
CA SER A 659 -7.02 -14.44 -11.47
C SER A 659 -5.97 -13.32 -11.47
N HIS A 660 -4.87 -13.57 -12.17
CA HIS A 660 -3.85 -12.56 -12.43
C HIS A 660 -3.51 -12.62 -13.91
N PRO A 661 -4.00 -11.66 -14.71
CA PRO A 661 -3.73 -11.61 -16.15
C PRO A 661 -2.23 -11.56 -16.44
N PRO A 662 -1.80 -12.02 -17.63
CA PRO A 662 -0.42 -11.85 -18.08
C PRO A 662 -0.06 -10.35 -18.24
N PRO A 663 1.23 -9.99 -18.23
CA PRO A 663 1.69 -8.63 -18.44
C PRO A 663 1.27 -8.09 -19.80
N LYS A 664 1.13 -6.76 -19.91
CA LYS A 664 0.92 -6.11 -21.21
C LYS A 664 2.14 -6.33 -22.11
N GLU A 665 1.99 -7.07 -23.20
CA GLU A 665 3.13 -7.54 -23.99
C GLU A 665 4.05 -6.42 -24.48
N LYS A 666 3.49 -5.32 -24.99
CA LYS A 666 4.30 -4.18 -25.47
C LYS A 666 5.14 -3.57 -24.36
N VAL A 667 4.54 -3.36 -23.19
CA VAL A 667 5.21 -2.81 -22.01
C VAL A 667 6.27 -3.78 -21.49
N LEU A 668 6.02 -5.09 -21.55
CA LEU A 668 6.99 -6.12 -21.18
C LEU A 668 8.18 -6.13 -22.15
N ARG A 669 7.95 -6.05 -23.46
CA ARG A 669 9.02 -5.94 -24.47
C ARG A 669 9.89 -4.72 -24.24
N ASP A 670 9.28 -3.59 -23.93
CA ASP A 670 10.01 -2.37 -23.59
C ASP A 670 10.82 -2.56 -22.30
N ALA A 671 10.21 -3.12 -21.25
CA ALA A 671 10.89 -3.42 -19.98
C ALA A 671 12.10 -4.36 -20.17
N ILE A 672 11.97 -5.40 -21.00
CA ILE A 672 13.08 -6.30 -21.36
C ILE A 672 14.19 -5.55 -22.10
N ARG A 673 13.83 -4.68 -23.06
CA ARG A 673 14.80 -3.83 -23.74
C ARG A 673 15.56 -2.94 -22.75
N TRP A 674 14.86 -2.37 -21.76
CA TRP A 674 15.48 -1.61 -20.69
C TRP A 674 16.46 -2.45 -19.86
N CYS A 675 16.10 -3.69 -19.50
CA CYS A 675 17.01 -4.61 -18.82
C CYS A 675 18.28 -4.90 -19.64
N ASN A 676 18.13 -5.08 -20.95
CA ASN A 676 19.27 -5.30 -21.86
C ASN A 676 20.18 -4.06 -21.91
N LEU A 677 19.62 -2.85 -21.96
CA LEU A 677 20.39 -1.60 -21.99
C LEU A 677 21.21 -1.37 -20.71
N ILE A 678 20.71 -1.77 -19.55
CA ILE A 678 21.46 -1.66 -18.27
C ILE A 678 22.51 -2.78 -18.09
N GLY A 679 22.64 -3.69 -19.06
CA GLY A 679 23.63 -4.77 -19.04
C GLY A 679 23.14 -6.11 -18.46
N PHE A 680 21.86 -6.23 -18.12
CA PHE A 680 21.29 -7.48 -17.58
C PHE A 680 20.32 -8.09 -18.59
N PRO A 681 20.80 -8.93 -19.53
CA PRO A 681 19.95 -9.49 -20.56
C PRO A 681 18.92 -10.43 -19.95
N ILE A 682 17.64 -10.06 -20.04
CA ILE A 682 16.51 -10.87 -19.62
C ILE A 682 15.78 -11.34 -20.88
N SER A 683 15.45 -12.63 -20.95
CA SER A 683 14.59 -13.19 -21.98
C SER A 683 13.38 -13.86 -21.36
N GLY A 684 12.24 -13.80 -22.05
CA GLY A 684 11.03 -14.50 -21.65
C GLY A 684 9.76 -13.65 -21.70
N THR A 685 8.66 -14.29 -22.08
CA THR A 685 7.31 -13.72 -22.01
C THR A 685 6.44 -14.46 -20.99
N SER A 686 6.82 -15.70 -20.64
CA SER A 686 6.17 -16.49 -19.60
C SER A 686 6.72 -16.20 -18.20
N SER A 687 5.92 -16.47 -17.17
CA SER A 687 6.33 -16.35 -15.76
C SER A 687 7.51 -17.27 -15.42
N LEU A 688 7.56 -18.47 -16.00
CA LEU A 688 8.67 -19.42 -15.84
C LEU A 688 9.99 -18.88 -16.40
N GLU A 689 9.97 -18.38 -17.64
CA GLU A 689 11.18 -17.81 -18.26
C GLU A 689 11.70 -16.60 -17.47
N LEU A 690 10.80 -15.69 -17.06
CA LEU A 690 11.17 -14.54 -16.22
C LEU A 690 11.74 -14.99 -14.85
N CYS A 691 11.14 -16.00 -14.23
CA CYS A 691 11.64 -16.57 -12.97
C CYS A 691 13.06 -17.15 -13.15
N ASN A 692 13.29 -17.89 -14.22
CA ASN A 692 14.60 -18.47 -14.53
C ASN A 692 15.64 -17.38 -14.85
N ALA A 693 15.25 -16.33 -15.57
CA ALA A 693 16.13 -15.19 -15.88
C ALA A 693 16.53 -14.40 -14.62
N LEU A 694 15.65 -14.30 -13.62
CA LEU A 694 15.96 -13.65 -12.34
C LEU A 694 16.69 -14.57 -11.36
N ALA A 695 16.70 -15.88 -11.57
CA ALA A 695 17.29 -16.87 -10.66
C ALA A 695 18.75 -16.56 -10.25
N PRO A 696 19.65 -16.11 -11.14
CA PRO A 696 21.04 -15.78 -10.77
C PRO A 696 21.18 -14.69 -9.71
N PHE A 697 20.20 -13.77 -9.62
CA PHE A 697 20.23 -12.62 -8.72
C PHE A 697 19.52 -12.87 -7.38
N HIS A 698 19.00 -14.07 -7.15
CA HIS A 698 18.34 -14.41 -5.90
C HIS A 698 19.37 -14.69 -4.78
N GLN A 699 19.39 -13.80 -3.78
CA GLN A 699 19.94 -14.00 -2.43
C GLN A 699 21.38 -14.54 -2.30
N LYS A 700 22.26 -14.32 -3.29
CA LYS A 700 23.71 -14.65 -3.17
C LYS A 700 24.50 -13.59 -2.43
N THR A 701 24.45 -12.35 -2.91
CA THR A 701 25.19 -11.20 -2.35
C THR A 701 24.30 -9.96 -2.30
N GLN A 702 24.68 -8.94 -1.53
CA GLN A 702 23.91 -7.70 -1.42
C GLN A 702 23.83 -6.95 -2.75
N LEU A 703 24.86 -7.07 -3.61
CA LEU A 703 24.84 -6.55 -4.97
C LEU A 703 23.76 -7.25 -5.82
N CYS A 704 23.72 -8.59 -5.82
CA CYS A 704 22.66 -9.36 -6.47
C CYS A 704 21.25 -8.99 -5.99
N ARG A 705 21.07 -8.73 -4.68
CA ARG A 705 19.78 -8.24 -4.16
C ARG A 705 19.41 -6.87 -4.75
N SER A 706 20.37 -5.96 -4.82
CA SER A 706 20.17 -4.62 -5.38
C SER A 706 19.83 -4.68 -6.88
N ILE A 707 20.49 -5.56 -7.62
CA ILE A 707 20.19 -5.84 -9.04
C ILE A 707 18.77 -6.40 -9.16
N ASN A 708 18.41 -7.41 -8.37
CA ASN A 708 17.07 -7.98 -8.38
C ASN A 708 15.98 -6.95 -8.07
N GLN A 709 16.23 -6.01 -7.14
CA GLN A 709 15.30 -4.91 -6.85
C GLN A 709 15.08 -4.00 -8.06
N VAL A 710 16.14 -3.60 -8.76
CA VAL A 710 16.04 -2.75 -9.96
C VAL A 710 15.31 -3.48 -11.09
N LEU A 711 15.68 -4.74 -11.36
CA LEU A 711 15.04 -5.56 -12.39
C LEU A 711 13.55 -5.79 -12.06
N SER A 712 13.24 -6.12 -10.81
CA SER A 712 11.86 -6.30 -10.35
C SER A 712 11.06 -5.01 -10.53
N LEU A 713 11.64 -3.85 -10.18
CA LEU A 713 10.99 -2.55 -10.37
C LEU A 713 10.67 -2.24 -11.83
N ILE A 714 11.57 -2.59 -12.75
CA ILE A 714 11.36 -2.42 -14.19
C ILE A 714 10.24 -3.35 -14.68
N LEU A 715 10.33 -4.64 -14.35
CA LEU A 715 9.37 -5.67 -14.78
C LEU A 715 7.97 -5.45 -14.21
N MET A 716 7.86 -4.96 -12.97
CA MET A 716 6.57 -4.67 -12.34
C MET A 716 5.74 -3.61 -13.07
N LYS A 717 6.38 -2.73 -13.86
CA LYS A 717 5.64 -1.75 -14.68
C LYS A 717 4.80 -2.41 -15.78
N ALA A 718 5.16 -3.62 -16.21
CA ALA A 718 4.45 -4.38 -17.23
C ALA A 718 3.34 -5.27 -16.65
N MET A 719 3.42 -5.63 -15.36
CA MET A 719 2.49 -6.54 -14.70
C MET A 719 1.10 -5.93 -14.56
N GLU A 720 0.06 -6.76 -14.74
CA GLU A 720 -1.32 -6.35 -14.49
C GLU A 720 -1.70 -6.51 -13.01
N VAL A 721 -2.88 -5.99 -12.65
CA VAL A 721 -3.41 -6.16 -11.29
C VAL A 721 -4.24 -7.44 -11.26
N ALA A 722 -4.08 -8.24 -10.21
CA ALA A 722 -4.89 -9.43 -9.99
C ALA A 722 -6.31 -9.08 -9.51
N LEU A 723 -7.32 -9.72 -10.10
CA LEU A 723 -8.73 -9.37 -9.99
C LEU A 723 -9.58 -10.54 -9.47
N TYR A 724 -10.54 -10.24 -8.61
CA TYR A 724 -11.67 -11.11 -8.32
C TYR A 724 -12.64 -11.11 -9.50
N PHE A 725 -13.27 -12.25 -9.76
CA PHE A 725 -14.27 -12.40 -10.81
C PHE A 725 -15.24 -13.54 -10.48
N CYS A 726 -16.44 -13.49 -11.05
CA CYS A 726 -17.41 -14.58 -11.02
C CYS A 726 -17.14 -15.57 -12.16
N ALA A 727 -17.00 -16.86 -11.83
CA ALA A 727 -16.62 -17.92 -12.77
C ALA A 727 -17.49 -17.96 -14.04
N GLY A 728 -18.81 -17.85 -13.91
CA GLY A 728 -19.77 -17.91 -15.03
C GLY A 728 -19.80 -16.67 -15.94
N THR A 729 -19.11 -15.58 -15.58
CA THR A 729 -19.02 -14.38 -16.44
C THR A 729 -17.85 -14.43 -17.43
N VAL A 730 -16.96 -15.40 -17.28
CA VAL A 730 -15.75 -15.54 -18.07
C VAL A 730 -15.94 -16.64 -19.11
N GLN A 731 -15.65 -16.32 -20.37
CA GLN A 731 -15.91 -17.22 -21.51
C GLN A 731 -14.94 -18.40 -21.63
N SER A 732 -13.74 -18.30 -21.05
CA SER A 732 -12.69 -19.32 -21.17
C SER A 732 -11.99 -19.55 -19.84
N GLN A 733 -11.88 -20.82 -19.43
CA GLN A 733 -11.14 -21.25 -18.23
C GLN A 733 -9.66 -20.87 -18.27
N ALA A 734 -9.08 -20.64 -19.45
CA ALA A 734 -7.71 -20.12 -19.55
C ALA A 734 -7.53 -18.77 -18.85
N SER A 735 -8.60 -17.98 -18.71
CA SER A 735 -8.59 -16.68 -18.03
C SER A 735 -8.57 -16.79 -16.49
N TYR A 736 -8.73 -18.01 -15.95
CA TYR A 736 -8.64 -18.25 -14.50
C TYR A 736 -7.18 -18.23 -14.02
N HIS A 737 -6.24 -18.38 -14.97
CA HIS A 737 -4.82 -18.47 -14.70
C HIS A 737 -4.33 -17.30 -13.84
N HIS A 738 -3.48 -17.64 -12.87
CA HIS A 738 -2.81 -16.66 -12.02
C HIS A 738 -1.34 -16.55 -12.41
N TYR A 739 -1.01 -15.62 -13.32
CA TYR A 739 0.30 -15.48 -13.96
C TYR A 739 1.50 -15.56 -13.01
N ALA A 740 1.46 -14.84 -11.88
CA ALA A 740 2.61 -14.74 -10.96
C ALA A 740 2.79 -15.98 -10.07
N LEU A 741 1.70 -16.59 -9.60
CA LEU A 741 1.77 -17.81 -8.81
C LEU A 741 2.04 -19.02 -9.69
N ASN A 742 1.71 -18.93 -10.98
CA ASN A 742 1.83 -19.95 -12.00
C ASN A 742 1.45 -21.35 -11.50
N VAL A 743 0.22 -21.45 -10.99
CA VAL A 743 -0.22 -22.67 -10.31
C VAL A 743 -0.97 -23.61 -11.27
N PRO A 744 -0.39 -24.78 -11.54
CA PRO A 744 -1.12 -26.03 -11.69
C PRO A 744 -0.60 -27.00 -10.63
N LEU A 745 -1.31 -27.16 -9.51
CA LEU A 745 -0.73 -27.88 -8.36
C LEU A 745 -0.86 -29.41 -8.44
N TYR A 746 -1.60 -29.97 -9.41
CA TYR A 746 -1.60 -31.40 -9.73
C TYR A 746 -1.90 -31.61 -11.22
N VAL A 747 -1.62 -32.82 -11.73
CA VAL A 747 -1.81 -33.32 -13.11
C VAL A 747 -3.27 -33.20 -13.64
N THR A 748 -4.18 -32.58 -12.89
CA THR A 748 -5.60 -32.44 -13.23
C THR A 748 -5.98 -30.97 -13.49
N ASP A 749 -5.87 -30.51 -14.74
CA ASP A 749 -6.64 -29.49 -15.50
C ASP A 749 -7.29 -28.23 -14.84
N HIS A 750 -7.09 -27.90 -13.57
CA HIS A 750 -7.80 -26.79 -12.90
C HIS A 750 -6.85 -25.67 -12.49
N PHE A 751 -6.99 -24.50 -13.13
CA PHE A 751 -6.15 -23.32 -12.98
C PHE A 751 -6.66 -22.31 -11.93
N SER A 752 -7.60 -22.74 -11.08
CA SER A 752 -8.38 -21.85 -10.23
C SER A 752 -7.67 -21.46 -8.94
N TYR A 753 -7.76 -20.18 -8.59
CA TYR A 753 -7.28 -19.61 -7.34
C TYR A 753 -8.36 -18.71 -6.75
N THR A 754 -8.41 -18.60 -5.42
CA THR A 754 -9.32 -17.69 -4.72
C THR A 754 -8.68 -17.20 -3.42
N HIS A 755 -9.40 -16.39 -2.65
CA HIS A 755 -9.05 -16.05 -1.28
C HIS A 755 -10.05 -16.63 -0.30
N PHE A 756 -9.54 -17.33 0.70
CA PHE A 756 -10.28 -18.02 1.76
C PHE A 756 -9.68 -17.74 3.15
N THR A 757 -8.38 -17.46 3.23
CA THR A 757 -7.61 -17.51 4.47
C THR A 757 -7.63 -16.25 5.33
N SER A 758 -8.43 -15.23 5.01
CA SER A 758 -8.50 -14.00 5.82
C SER A 758 -9.88 -13.32 5.85
N PRO A 759 -10.93 -14.02 6.30
CA PRO A 759 -12.29 -13.51 6.32
C PRO A 759 -12.55 -12.39 7.34
N ILE A 760 -11.70 -12.18 8.34
CA ILE A 760 -11.85 -11.06 9.29
C ILE A 760 -11.65 -9.70 8.57
N ARG A 761 -10.78 -9.69 7.56
CA ARG A 761 -10.29 -8.47 6.89
C ARG A 761 -10.59 -8.41 5.39
N ARG A 762 -11.20 -9.43 4.79
CA ARG A 762 -11.57 -9.48 3.37
C ARG A 762 -12.96 -10.09 3.18
N TYR A 763 -13.86 -9.34 2.55
CA TYR A 763 -15.22 -9.79 2.24
C TYR A 763 -15.28 -10.94 1.22
N PRO A 764 -14.43 -10.98 0.17
CA PRO A 764 -14.40 -12.12 -0.76
C PRO A 764 -14.22 -13.47 -0.05
N ASP A 765 -13.41 -13.51 1.01
CA ASP A 765 -13.21 -14.70 1.82
C ASP A 765 -14.50 -15.11 2.53
N ILE A 766 -15.31 -14.17 3.03
CA ILE A 766 -16.63 -14.49 3.63
C ILE A 766 -17.56 -15.13 2.59
N VAL A 767 -17.60 -14.60 1.36
CA VAL A 767 -18.38 -15.19 0.25
C VAL A 767 -17.90 -16.61 -0.06
N VAL A 768 -16.58 -16.81 -0.14
CA VAL A 768 -15.98 -18.13 -0.37
C VAL A 768 -16.26 -19.10 0.78
N HIS A 769 -16.26 -18.63 2.03
CA HIS A 769 -16.65 -19.46 3.19
C HIS A 769 -18.12 -19.91 3.08
N ARG A 770 -19.04 -19.03 2.67
CA ARG A 770 -20.45 -19.38 2.43
C ARG A 770 -20.59 -20.41 1.31
N LEU A 771 -19.90 -20.21 0.19
CA LEU A 771 -19.89 -21.15 -0.93
C LEU A 771 -19.33 -22.52 -0.52
N LEU A 772 -18.24 -22.54 0.27
CA LEU A 772 -17.67 -23.79 0.76
C LEU A 772 -18.58 -24.47 1.79
N ALA A 773 -19.24 -23.70 2.66
CA ALA A 773 -20.22 -24.23 3.60
C ALA A 773 -21.40 -24.88 2.87
N ALA A 774 -21.93 -24.23 1.84
CA ALA A 774 -22.99 -24.79 0.99
C ALA A 774 -22.51 -26.03 0.22
N ALA A 775 -21.29 -26.02 -0.32
CA ALA A 775 -20.70 -27.19 -0.99
C ALA A 775 -20.50 -28.41 -0.06
N LEU A 776 -20.48 -28.20 1.26
CA LEU A 776 -20.41 -29.22 2.28
C LEU A 776 -21.77 -29.51 2.95
N ASN A 777 -22.85 -28.91 2.45
CA ASN A 777 -24.21 -29.03 2.98
C ASN A 777 -24.38 -28.52 4.43
N TYR A 778 -23.61 -27.50 4.83
CA TYR A 778 -23.79 -26.83 6.13
C TYR A 778 -24.84 -25.72 6.09
N CYS A 779 -25.15 -25.20 4.90
CA CYS A 779 -26.20 -24.24 4.65
C CYS A 779 -26.74 -24.42 3.24
N GLU A 780 -27.88 -23.79 2.94
CA GLU A 780 -28.37 -23.71 1.57
C GLU A 780 -27.44 -22.85 0.70
N PRO A 781 -27.35 -23.13 -0.61
CA PRO A 781 -26.64 -22.27 -1.55
C PRO A 781 -27.24 -20.86 -1.60
N SER A 782 -26.40 -19.85 -1.77
CA SER A 782 -26.86 -18.47 -1.97
C SER A 782 -27.64 -18.33 -3.28
N GLU A 783 -28.69 -17.51 -3.27
CA GLU A 783 -29.52 -17.19 -4.45
C GLU A 783 -28.90 -16.09 -5.33
N ILE A 784 -27.70 -15.59 -4.99
CA ILE A 784 -27.01 -14.54 -5.74
C ILE A 784 -26.77 -14.99 -7.19
N SER A 785 -27.22 -14.16 -8.12
CA SER A 785 -27.03 -14.41 -9.55
C SER A 785 -25.58 -14.18 -10.00
N THR A 786 -25.19 -14.76 -11.14
CA THR A 786 -23.86 -14.56 -11.74
C THR A 786 -23.52 -13.09 -11.96
N THR A 787 -24.53 -12.28 -12.30
CA THR A 787 -24.38 -10.84 -12.54
C THR A 787 -24.15 -10.06 -11.25
N GLU A 788 -24.89 -10.38 -10.19
CA GLU A 788 -24.71 -9.75 -8.87
C GLU A 788 -23.36 -10.10 -8.26
N LEU A 789 -22.95 -11.37 -8.35
CA LEU A 789 -21.64 -11.79 -7.84
C LEU A 789 -20.49 -11.09 -8.57
N GLU A 790 -20.62 -10.84 -9.88
CA GLU A 790 -19.64 -10.07 -10.66
C GLU A 790 -19.60 -8.59 -10.26
N ILE A 791 -20.74 -8.00 -9.89
CA ILE A 791 -20.79 -6.64 -9.32
C ILE A 791 -20.06 -6.60 -7.98
N ILE A 792 -20.29 -7.60 -7.11
CA ILE A 792 -19.58 -7.75 -5.83
C ILE A 792 -18.07 -7.90 -6.07
N ALA A 793 -17.66 -8.73 -7.04
CA ALA A 793 -16.25 -8.93 -7.38
C ALA A 793 -15.58 -7.63 -7.85
N LYS A 794 -16.23 -6.86 -8.73
CA LYS A 794 -15.76 -5.54 -9.19
C LYS A 794 -15.63 -4.54 -8.04
N HIS A 795 -16.62 -4.49 -7.16
CA HIS A 795 -16.58 -3.64 -5.97
C HIS A 795 -15.41 -4.00 -5.05
N CYS A 796 -15.20 -5.30 -4.79
CA CYS A 796 -14.06 -5.78 -4.01
C CYS A 796 -12.71 -5.42 -4.65
N ASN A 797 -12.60 -5.49 -5.98
CA ASN A 797 -11.41 -5.06 -6.73
C ASN A 797 -11.13 -3.56 -6.55
N ASP A 798 -12.16 -2.72 -6.69
CA ASP A 798 -12.04 -1.27 -6.53
C ASP A 798 -11.62 -0.90 -5.11
N LYS A 799 -12.29 -1.44 -4.08
CA LYS A 799 -11.98 -1.19 -2.67
C LYS A 799 -10.59 -1.67 -2.29
N ARG A 800 -10.14 -2.82 -2.82
CA ARG A 800 -8.77 -3.30 -2.61
C ARG A 800 -7.73 -2.38 -3.22
N LEU A 801 -7.97 -1.85 -4.42
CA LEU A 801 -7.06 -0.90 -5.05
C LEU A 801 -6.99 0.42 -4.27
N ILE A 802 -8.13 0.90 -3.76
CA ILE A 802 -8.20 2.07 -2.87
C ILE A 802 -7.40 1.80 -1.59
N ALA A 803 -7.63 0.68 -0.91
CA ALA A 803 -6.93 0.32 0.32
C ALA A 803 -5.40 0.27 0.12
N LYS A 804 -4.93 -0.32 -0.99
CA LYS A 804 -3.50 -0.35 -1.35
C LYS A 804 -2.92 1.07 -1.53
N ARG A 805 -3.62 1.94 -2.26
CA ARG A 805 -3.18 3.33 -2.49
C ARG A 805 -3.12 4.14 -1.19
N VAL A 806 -4.09 3.95 -0.30
CA VAL A 806 -4.13 4.60 1.01
C VAL A 806 -2.96 4.12 1.88
N TRP A 807 -2.68 2.80 1.89
CA TRP A 807 -1.53 2.25 2.59
C TRP A 807 -0.20 2.83 2.08
N GLU A 808 0.02 2.86 0.75
CA GLU A 808 1.23 3.44 0.14
C GLU A 808 1.36 4.95 0.47
N SER A 809 0.27 5.71 0.33
CA SER A 809 0.25 7.15 0.61
C SER A 809 0.50 7.43 2.11
N SER A 810 -0.05 6.60 3.00
CA SER A 810 0.23 6.67 4.44
C SER A 810 1.72 6.43 4.71
N GLY A 811 2.35 5.47 4.03
CA GLY A 811 3.79 5.24 4.14
C GLY A 811 4.62 6.46 3.69
N GLU A 812 4.27 7.07 2.56
CA GLU A 812 4.95 8.27 2.07
C GLU A 812 4.82 9.47 3.02
N ILE A 813 3.64 9.68 3.61
CA ILE A 813 3.39 10.72 4.63
C ILE A 813 4.37 10.53 5.79
N TYR A 814 4.44 9.32 6.36
CA TYR A 814 5.29 9.03 7.52
C TYR A 814 6.77 9.12 7.19
N PHE A 815 7.16 8.67 6.00
CA PHE A 815 8.54 8.80 5.53
C PHE A 815 8.95 10.27 5.40
N CYS A 816 8.07 11.12 4.87
CA CYS A 816 8.33 12.57 4.79
C CYS A 816 8.48 13.20 6.18
N VAL A 817 7.59 12.86 7.12
CA VAL A 817 7.71 13.34 8.52
C VAL A 817 9.04 12.91 9.13
N MET A 818 9.48 11.68 8.86
CA MET A 818 10.76 11.19 9.36
C MET A 818 11.94 12.00 8.82
N VAL A 819 12.01 12.23 7.50
CA VAL A 819 13.08 13.02 6.88
C VAL A 819 13.12 14.45 7.44
N GLN A 820 11.95 15.07 7.66
CA GLN A 820 11.87 16.42 8.23
C GLN A 820 12.29 16.48 9.70
N ARG A 821 12.09 15.41 10.48
CA ARG A 821 12.42 15.38 11.92
C ARG A 821 13.84 14.96 12.23
N VAL A 822 14.33 13.92 11.55
CA VAL A 822 15.66 13.34 11.78
C VAL A 822 16.75 14.23 11.15
N GLY A 823 16.39 15.02 10.14
CA GLY A 823 17.33 15.79 9.34
C GLY A 823 17.79 15.02 8.11
N PRO A 824 18.88 15.46 7.44
CA PRO A 824 19.36 14.84 6.22
C PRO A 824 19.65 13.35 6.39
N ILE A 825 19.01 12.52 5.56
CA ILE A 825 19.19 11.06 5.59
C ILE A 825 20.05 10.65 4.39
N GLU A 826 21.17 9.99 4.67
CA GLU A 826 22.04 9.44 3.62
C GLU A 826 21.67 8.00 3.27
N ALA A 827 21.66 7.69 1.98
CA ALA A 827 21.41 6.35 1.48
C ALA A 827 22.04 6.15 0.09
N ARG A 828 22.42 4.91 -0.21
CA ARG A 828 22.80 4.54 -1.59
C ARG A 828 21.57 4.45 -2.47
N GLY A 829 21.68 5.00 -3.67
CA GLY A 829 20.65 4.97 -4.68
C GLY A 829 21.18 4.53 -6.04
N VAL A 830 20.29 4.02 -6.87
CA VAL A 830 20.60 3.60 -8.24
C VAL A 830 19.74 4.41 -9.20
N VAL A 831 20.38 4.96 -10.23
CA VAL A 831 19.70 5.75 -11.26
C VAL A 831 18.83 4.83 -12.13
N VAL A 832 17.52 5.08 -12.14
CA VAL A 832 16.53 4.28 -12.88
C VAL A 832 15.96 5.01 -14.10
N ASN A 833 16.21 6.31 -14.24
CA ASN A 833 15.79 7.12 -15.38
C ASN A 833 16.66 8.37 -15.49
N VAL A 834 16.97 8.83 -16.69
CA VAL A 834 17.78 10.02 -16.95
C VAL A 834 17.03 10.94 -17.91
N LEU A 835 16.99 12.24 -17.60
CA LEU A 835 16.39 13.31 -18.39
C LEU A 835 17.43 14.42 -18.63
N ASP A 836 17.08 15.38 -19.47
CA ASP A 836 17.89 16.56 -19.82
C ASP A 836 18.29 17.42 -18.61
N ALA A 837 17.40 17.59 -17.63
CA ALA A 837 17.61 18.46 -16.47
C ALA A 837 17.36 17.78 -15.12
N ALA A 838 17.19 16.46 -15.10
CA ALA A 838 16.92 15.68 -13.90
C ALA A 838 17.19 14.19 -14.11
N PHE A 839 17.26 13.41 -13.04
CA PHE A 839 17.28 11.95 -13.12
C PHE A 839 16.50 11.36 -11.94
N ASP A 840 15.91 10.17 -12.13
CA ASP A 840 15.17 9.46 -11.08
C ASP A 840 16.08 8.40 -10.45
N VAL A 841 16.12 8.36 -9.12
CA VAL A 841 16.96 7.45 -8.32
C VAL A 841 16.08 6.59 -7.44
N LEU A 842 16.27 5.27 -7.51
CA LEU A 842 15.75 4.31 -6.55
C LEU A 842 16.66 4.26 -5.33
N ILE A 843 16.16 4.64 -4.16
CA ILE A 843 16.91 4.62 -2.91
C ILE A 843 16.85 3.20 -2.35
N LEU A 844 17.91 2.42 -2.52
CA LEU A 844 17.95 0.97 -2.28
C LEU A 844 17.50 0.61 -0.85
N LYS A 845 17.94 1.39 0.13
CA LYS A 845 17.59 1.16 1.54
C LYS A 845 16.09 1.31 1.80
N TYR A 846 15.40 2.21 1.10
CA TYR A 846 14.01 2.59 1.40
C TYR A 846 12.99 2.09 0.37
N GLY A 847 13.43 1.62 -0.80
CA GLY A 847 12.53 1.27 -1.92
C GLY A 847 11.81 2.47 -2.54
N VAL A 848 12.20 3.69 -2.17
CA VAL A 848 11.56 4.93 -2.62
C VAL A 848 12.26 5.46 -3.87
N ILE A 849 11.48 5.84 -4.89
CA ILE A 849 12.01 6.54 -6.06
C ILE A 849 11.88 8.05 -5.84
N LYS A 850 12.98 8.79 -5.99
CA LYS A 850 12.97 10.25 -6.01
C LYS A 850 13.73 10.84 -7.18
N ARG A 851 13.22 11.98 -7.65
CA ARG A 851 13.83 12.77 -8.70
C ARG A 851 14.88 13.70 -8.10
N VAL A 852 16.07 13.67 -8.66
CA VAL A 852 17.13 14.64 -8.41
C VAL A 852 17.07 15.67 -9.53
N TYR A 853 16.80 16.93 -9.18
CA TYR A 853 16.79 18.03 -10.14
C TYR A 853 18.17 18.66 -10.20
N VAL A 854 18.73 18.83 -11.41
CA VAL A 854 20.08 19.42 -11.55
C VAL A 854 20.12 20.84 -10.98
N LYS A 855 19.01 21.58 -11.05
CA LYS A 855 18.87 22.93 -10.46
C LYS A 855 19.06 22.97 -8.93
N ALA A 856 18.82 21.85 -8.24
CA ALA A 856 19.05 21.75 -6.80
C ALA A 856 20.53 21.46 -6.48
N LEU A 857 21.31 21.04 -7.48
CA LEU A 857 22.73 20.75 -7.33
C LEU A 857 23.55 22.02 -7.62
N GLN A 858 24.58 22.26 -6.80
CA GLN A 858 25.51 23.37 -7.01
C GLN A 858 26.59 22.95 -8.01
N MET A 859 26.34 23.24 -9.29
CA MET A 859 27.25 22.89 -10.39
C MET A 859 28.24 24.03 -10.70
N SER A 860 29.42 23.68 -11.20
CA SER A 860 30.41 24.66 -11.68
C SER A 860 30.11 25.19 -13.08
N ARG A 861 29.41 24.40 -13.91
CA ARG A 861 28.91 24.77 -15.26
C ARG A 861 27.66 23.97 -15.61
N ASP A 862 27.01 24.32 -16.72
CA ASP A 862 25.82 23.62 -17.21
C ASP A 862 26.11 22.14 -17.51
N PRO A 863 25.18 21.22 -17.16
CA PRO A 863 25.32 19.80 -17.44
C PRO A 863 25.25 19.52 -18.95
N ILE A 864 25.86 18.42 -19.39
CA ILE A 864 25.77 17.97 -20.78
C ILE A 864 24.88 16.72 -20.82
N PHE A 865 23.78 16.79 -21.55
CA PHE A 865 22.89 15.65 -21.79
C PHE A 865 23.07 15.10 -23.21
N GLU A 866 23.36 13.82 -23.31
CA GLU A 866 23.40 13.07 -24.57
C GLU A 866 22.12 12.25 -24.72
N GLU A 867 21.23 12.70 -25.61
CA GLU A 867 19.91 12.09 -25.78
C GLU A 867 19.97 10.64 -26.30
N ALA A 868 20.86 10.37 -27.27
CA ALA A 868 21.00 9.04 -27.89
C ALA A 868 21.46 7.96 -26.91
N SER A 869 22.30 8.32 -25.93
CA SER A 869 22.89 7.41 -24.96
C SER A 869 22.23 7.49 -23.57
N LEU A 870 21.31 8.44 -23.37
CA LEU A 870 20.68 8.77 -22.08
C LEU A 870 21.71 9.01 -20.97
N LYS A 871 22.77 9.77 -21.31
CA LYS A 871 23.86 10.11 -20.40
C LYS A 871 23.80 11.58 -20.00
N LEU A 872 24.01 11.86 -18.72
CA LEU A 872 24.04 13.20 -18.16
C LEU A 872 25.38 13.40 -17.44
N THR A 873 26.22 14.30 -17.97
CA THR A 873 27.51 14.64 -17.36
C THR A 873 27.34 15.87 -16.47
N LEU A 874 27.67 15.70 -15.19
CA LEU A 874 27.62 16.73 -14.16
C LEU A 874 29.03 17.28 -13.87
N PHE A 875 29.10 18.55 -13.47
CA PHE A 875 30.36 19.25 -13.20
C PHE A 875 30.34 19.87 -11.81
N TRP A 876 31.21 19.36 -10.95
CA TRP A 876 31.31 19.77 -9.55
C TRP A 876 32.52 20.67 -9.33
N GLN A 877 32.34 21.71 -8.51
CA GLN A 877 33.47 22.48 -8.00
C GLN A 877 34.08 21.74 -6.80
N THR A 878 35.38 21.42 -6.88
CA THR A 878 36.13 20.81 -5.77
C THR A 878 37.36 21.65 -5.44
N ASP A 879 37.99 21.40 -4.29
CA ASP A 879 39.24 22.06 -3.89
C ASP A 879 40.38 21.83 -4.89
N LYS A 880 40.29 20.76 -5.70
CA LYS A 880 41.28 20.36 -6.71
C LYS A 880 40.90 20.78 -8.14
N GLY A 881 39.82 21.55 -8.33
CA GLY A 881 39.32 21.99 -9.64
C GLY A 881 37.93 21.45 -9.98
N VAL A 882 37.59 21.43 -11.26
CA VAL A 882 36.30 20.91 -11.74
C VAL A 882 36.38 19.38 -11.87
N MET A 883 35.47 18.69 -11.19
CA MET A 883 35.34 17.23 -11.23
C MET A 883 34.14 16.83 -12.07
N GLU A 884 34.33 15.90 -13.00
CA GLU A 884 33.29 15.39 -13.88
C GLU A 884 32.68 14.10 -13.31
N GLN A 885 31.35 14.04 -13.27
CA GLN A 885 30.60 12.86 -12.85
C GLN A 885 29.59 12.48 -13.93
N LEU A 886 29.77 11.30 -14.51
CA LEU A 886 28.85 10.73 -15.49
C LEU A 886 27.68 10.02 -14.80
N ILE A 887 26.46 10.47 -15.09
CA ILE A 887 25.21 9.84 -14.67
C ILE A 887 24.58 9.13 -15.85
N GLN A 888 24.38 7.82 -15.72
CA GLN A 888 23.67 6.99 -16.68
C GLN A 888 22.76 6.00 -15.94
N LEU A 889 21.99 5.22 -16.69
CA LEU A 889 21.15 4.18 -16.10
C LEU A 889 22.01 3.19 -15.30
N SER A 890 21.46 2.72 -14.17
CA SER A 890 22.12 1.83 -13.22
C SER A 890 23.38 2.38 -12.54
N THR A 891 23.73 3.66 -12.72
CA THR A 891 24.79 4.32 -11.97
C THR A 891 24.45 4.34 -10.48
N LEU A 892 25.42 3.95 -9.65
CA LEU A 892 25.31 4.02 -8.20
C LEU A 892 25.68 5.43 -7.72
N VAL A 893 24.81 6.02 -6.90
CA VAL A 893 24.97 7.38 -6.35
C VAL A 893 24.72 7.40 -4.85
N ASP A 894 25.41 8.28 -4.14
CA ASP A 894 25.14 8.56 -2.74
C ASP A 894 24.12 9.69 -2.65
N VAL A 895 22.92 9.36 -2.17
CA VAL A 895 21.77 10.27 -2.09
C VAL A 895 21.66 10.81 -0.68
N VAL A 896 21.38 12.11 -0.57
CA VAL A 896 21.00 12.78 0.67
C VAL A 896 19.56 13.27 0.53
N LEU A 897 18.70 12.81 1.42
CA LEU A 897 17.30 13.20 1.50
C LEU A 897 17.15 14.33 2.51
N THR A 898 16.67 15.49 2.07
CA THR A 898 16.58 16.68 2.92
C THR A 898 15.16 17.21 2.95
N GLY A 899 14.63 17.46 4.15
CA GLY A 899 13.33 18.10 4.33
C GLY A 899 13.35 19.54 3.81
N LEU A 900 12.35 19.91 3.02
CA LEU A 900 12.17 21.28 2.56
C LEU A 900 11.44 22.12 3.61
N ARG A 901 11.54 23.46 3.48
CA ARG A 901 10.75 24.40 4.30
C ARG A 901 9.25 24.26 4.08
N GLU A 902 8.86 23.83 2.88
CA GLU A 902 7.47 23.52 2.58
C GLU A 902 7.04 22.25 3.35
N PRO A 903 5.89 22.30 4.02
CA PRO A 903 5.40 21.17 4.80
C PRO A 903 5.15 19.95 3.91
N MET A 904 5.41 18.75 4.45
CA MET A 904 5.22 17.47 3.74
C MET A 904 5.98 17.37 2.41
N LYS A 905 7.13 18.05 2.30
CA LYS A 905 8.03 17.92 1.15
C LYS A 905 9.46 17.68 1.59
N TYR A 906 10.13 16.84 0.82
CA TYR A 906 11.56 16.59 0.90
C TYR A 906 12.11 16.42 -0.51
N GLU A 907 13.38 16.75 -0.67
CA GLU A 907 14.12 16.60 -1.92
C GLU A 907 15.23 15.55 -1.78
N ALA A 908 15.74 15.11 -2.93
CA ALA A 908 16.90 14.25 -3.03
C ALA A 908 18.00 14.99 -3.78
N ILE A 909 19.18 15.08 -3.17
CA ILE A 909 20.42 15.56 -3.79
C ILE A 909 21.45 14.44 -3.77
N ILE A 910 22.50 14.53 -4.60
CA ILE A 910 23.58 13.55 -4.60
C ILE A 910 24.89 14.18 -4.11
N ARG A 911 25.75 13.36 -3.49
CA ARG A 911 27.12 13.77 -3.15
C ARG A 911 28.01 13.74 -4.40
N PRO A 912 28.89 14.73 -4.60
CA PRO A 912 29.87 14.71 -5.68
C PRO A 912 30.77 13.47 -5.57
N LYS A 913 30.88 12.71 -6.65
CA LYS A 913 31.86 11.62 -6.80
C LYS A 913 32.44 11.64 -8.20
N SER A 914 33.70 11.26 -8.35
CA SER A 914 34.27 11.13 -9.70
C SER A 914 33.57 10.03 -10.50
N SER A 915 33.66 10.08 -11.83
CA SER A 915 33.11 9.02 -12.69
C SER A 915 33.70 7.63 -12.40
N GLN A 916 34.94 7.55 -11.89
CA GLN A 916 35.55 6.28 -11.48
C GLN A 916 34.94 5.74 -10.18
N GLU A 917 34.43 6.61 -9.32
CA GLU A 917 33.80 6.27 -8.02
C GLU A 917 32.28 6.12 -8.12
N SER A 918 31.72 6.23 -9.33
CA SER A 918 30.27 6.10 -9.61
C SER A 918 30.01 4.92 -10.57
N PRO A 919 30.38 3.68 -10.21
CA PRO A 919 30.22 2.54 -11.10
C PRO A 919 28.74 2.22 -11.34
N THR A 920 28.46 1.55 -12.45
CA THR A 920 27.14 0.95 -12.69
C THR A 920 27.00 -0.37 -11.94
N LEU A 921 25.75 -0.79 -11.66
CA LEU A 921 25.50 -2.12 -11.09
C LEU A 921 26.10 -3.24 -11.94
N PHE A 922 26.10 -3.08 -13.27
CA PHE A 922 26.69 -4.05 -14.19
C PHE A 922 28.20 -4.14 -14.06
N GLN A 923 28.89 -2.99 -13.94
CA GLN A 923 30.35 -2.96 -13.72
C GLN A 923 30.73 -3.67 -12.42
N LEU A 924 30.04 -3.35 -11.33
CA LEU A 924 30.26 -4.02 -10.03
C LEU A 924 30.00 -5.53 -10.12
N TRP A 925 28.96 -5.93 -10.86
CA TRP A 925 28.63 -7.35 -11.02
C TRP A 925 29.72 -8.09 -11.80
N CYS A 926 30.25 -7.49 -12.88
CA CYS A 926 31.37 -8.07 -13.63
C CYS A 926 32.64 -8.19 -12.80
N GLU A 927 32.93 -7.24 -11.91
CA GLU A 927 34.06 -7.30 -10.97
C GLU A 927 33.90 -8.45 -9.97
N GLU A 928 32.70 -8.58 -9.37
CA GLU A 928 32.37 -9.66 -8.43
C GLU A 928 32.53 -11.04 -9.11
N GLN A 929 32.03 -11.22 -10.34
CA GLN A 929 32.19 -12.48 -11.08
C GLN A 929 33.64 -12.83 -11.42
N LYS A 930 34.50 -11.82 -11.66
CA LYS A 930 35.93 -12.03 -11.90
C LYS A 930 36.65 -12.46 -10.63
N SER A 931 36.31 -11.86 -9.49
CA SER A 931 36.90 -12.21 -8.18
C SER A 931 36.50 -13.61 -7.69
N SER A 932 35.27 -14.07 -7.97
CA SER A 932 34.82 -15.42 -7.58
C SER A 932 35.50 -16.56 -8.35
N ASN A 933 36.18 -16.27 -9.48
CA ASN A 933 36.95 -17.25 -10.26
C ASN A 933 38.43 -17.33 -9.83
N SER A 934 38.88 -16.51 -8.88
CA SER A 934 40.20 -16.65 -8.26
C SER A 934 40.03 -17.18 -6.84
N GLU A 935 40.41 -18.45 -6.61
CA GLU A 935 40.59 -18.97 -5.24
C GLU A 935 41.72 -18.19 -4.55
N CYS A 936 41.38 -17.17 -3.75
CA CYS A 936 42.00 -16.76 -2.50
C CYS A 936 41.37 -15.45 -1.99
N ASP A 937 41.16 -15.39 -0.67
CA ASP A 937 40.70 -14.25 0.15
C ASP A 937 39.21 -13.87 0.13
N ASN A 938 38.43 -14.64 0.90
CA ASN A 938 37.16 -14.23 1.49
C ASN A 938 37.37 -13.17 2.59
N ASN A 939 37.74 -11.94 2.21
CA ASN A 939 37.65 -10.76 3.10
C ASN A 939 37.67 -9.44 2.31
N VAL A 940 36.69 -9.27 1.42
CA VAL A 940 36.39 -7.94 0.88
C VAL A 940 34.94 -7.60 1.20
N ASP A 941 34.73 -7.15 2.44
CA ASP A 941 33.57 -6.34 2.80
C ASP A 941 33.70 -4.98 2.09
N LEU A 942 33.08 -4.84 0.92
CA LEU A 942 32.97 -3.58 0.15
C LEU A 942 31.52 -3.10 0.00
N ILE A 943 30.61 -3.49 0.89
CA ILE A 943 29.18 -3.18 0.75
C ILE A 943 28.56 -2.53 1.99
#